data_AF-A0AA85AFD9-F1
#
_entry.id   AF-A0AA85AFD9-F1
#
_cell.length_a   1.000
_cell.length_b   1.000
_cell.length_c   1.000
_cell.angle_alpha   90.00
_cell.angle_beta   90.00
_cell.angle_gamma   90.00
#
_symmetry.space_group_name_H-M   'P 1'
#
loop_
_entity.id
_entity.type
_entity.pdbx_description
1 polymer ?
#
loop_
_entity_poly.entity_id
_entity_poly.type
_entity_poly.pdbx_seq_one_letter_code
_entity_poly.pdbx_strand_id
1 'polypeptide(L)'
;MIHLGLIYPITKSTKCSLNVNLFNHSSDNNDDNDNNNYHEELIHLRQSIESYRDSLQTDLIGTIQSSEAVLHLIDQLRCLPNTNQSITMLNSVTMLSPPSIDTHLIYRQLNTWKDQLIDILINCGTNVCLTIVFNRLNALTQFIDLNNPNQYNKNSIEIIKTKELLYKKLWPSLSHMNQLNIEQINQLYQFCEKSINIDQNYVCLMTLVNLNSRIENYEQFDYFKQIIKHIEYLLNLSNHNHNLLLTIGISLSKQLHYPNLTNSLLELLFNDQLPSIIHTLIIQAIGEIHFSKDSNHHSNKTQLIVITTKLIEIFLTIPIHFNNEILINYEIFKLLLLSSPSYLSSIEITYLLRQLSKQQRWTLIKLCRQLINHWCQLQVLNNHECDCLNGLLPKCQLYLAGSWYGLIGDHNYNQQLKLIGKSILLHNELIHINNQLLIDYHSYLVYDSYNGLKLSNFMMNLISKDDEILLFNFNIQANELNNLINLSSRKQQPPSSSSSSTKTLTTSTSTTTTTGETWVNYDLNYLGISLLPNELFSGGLSNLMKLFLSTTNQFTSLLKIIQLPIDQRIQTTISSGWLIQIDHLTIFTMNILNAIETNLWYFTGRNNLRSKIGLINDIKIHLVQFYNEDNTMNMPRSQLYIHKGNAIQGYIDFITNIHINHLPDSICLSMNQGVNTFIVQWYTMNNTTTTQYSSSTTIQNPSSPPSSSPSSPSSSTYHYISNYTLQPVSYFLGYDNSLQCNKMKAKTIW
;
A
#
# COMPACT_ATOMS: atom_id res chain seq x y z
N MET A 1 16.30 39.98 -1.11
CA MET A 1 15.74 38.62 -0.99
C MET A 1 15.14 38.26 -2.34
N ILE A 2 15.72 37.30 -3.03
CA ILE A 2 15.30 36.89 -4.38
C ILE A 2 14.11 35.95 -4.23
N HIS A 3 12.91 36.46 -4.52
CA HIS A 3 11.72 35.65 -4.75
C HIS A 3 11.91 34.88 -6.07
N LEU A 4 12.49 33.68 -6.00
CA LEU A 4 12.39 32.70 -7.08
C LEU A 4 10.96 32.14 -7.05
N GLY A 5 10.04 32.87 -7.67
CA GLY A 5 8.77 32.29 -8.10
C GLY A 5 9.08 31.14 -9.04
N LEU A 6 8.60 29.95 -8.71
CA LEU A 6 8.56 28.80 -9.61
C LEU A 6 7.74 29.21 -10.84
N ILE A 7 8.40 29.69 -11.89
CA ILE A 7 7.82 29.88 -13.21
C ILE A 7 7.66 28.47 -13.79
N TYR A 8 6.47 27.91 -13.56
CA TYR A 8 6.08 26.55 -13.90
C TYR A 8 5.46 26.54 -15.31
N PRO A 9 6.01 25.83 -16.30
CA PRO A 9 5.38 25.75 -17.61
C PRO A 9 4.31 24.65 -17.63
N ILE A 10 3.08 24.98 -17.21
CA ILE A 10 1.90 24.09 -17.24
C ILE A 10 1.40 23.83 -18.69
N THR A 11 2.08 24.35 -19.71
CA THR A 11 1.69 24.19 -21.11
C THR A 11 2.89 23.88 -22.01
N LYS A 12 3.36 22.63 -22.01
CA LYS A 12 3.79 22.03 -23.28
C LYS A 12 2.54 21.50 -23.95
N SER A 13 2.06 22.19 -25.00
CA SER A 13 0.87 21.80 -25.76
C SER A 13 1.00 20.34 -26.20
N THR A 14 0.26 19.43 -25.59
CA THR A 14 0.17 18.05 -26.04
C THR A 14 -0.64 18.05 -27.34
N LYS A 15 0.06 17.87 -28.47
CA LYS A 15 -0.54 17.71 -29.81
C LYS A 15 -1.56 16.57 -29.91
N CYS A 16 -1.70 15.75 -28.87
CA CYS A 16 -2.51 14.55 -28.85
C CYS A 16 -3.76 14.67 -27.96
N SER A 17 -4.50 15.76 -28.10
CA SER A 17 -5.84 15.84 -27.50
C SER A 17 -6.88 15.04 -28.27
N LEU A 18 -6.57 14.69 -29.51
CA LEU A 18 -7.49 14.06 -30.43
C LEU A 18 -6.80 12.85 -31.00
N ASN A 19 -7.51 11.74 -30.97
CA ASN A 19 -7.12 10.46 -31.52
C ASN A 19 -7.07 10.56 -33.06
N VAL A 20 -6.17 11.40 -33.57
CA VAL A 20 -5.86 11.58 -34.98
C VAL A 20 -4.35 11.63 -35.09
N ASN A 21 -3.80 10.44 -35.31
CA ASN A 21 -2.65 10.23 -36.17
C ASN A 21 -1.50 11.21 -35.94
N LEU A 22 -0.85 11.10 -34.79
CA LEU A 22 0.59 11.42 -34.75
C LEU A 22 1.40 10.43 -35.59
N PHE A 23 0.81 9.25 -35.88
CA PHE A 23 1.45 8.09 -36.48
C PHE A 23 0.50 7.38 -37.45
N ASN A 24 0.14 8.02 -38.57
CA ASN A 24 -0.42 7.26 -39.70
C ASN A 24 0.70 6.97 -40.69
N HIS A 25 1.07 5.70 -40.80
CA HIS A 25 1.65 5.18 -42.04
C HIS A 25 0.58 5.32 -43.12
N SER A 26 0.80 6.20 -44.08
CA SER A 26 0.11 6.13 -45.35
C SER A 26 0.41 4.77 -45.95
N SER A 27 -0.60 3.91 -46.07
CA SER A 27 -0.57 2.76 -46.98
C SER A 27 -0.67 3.23 -48.44
N ASP A 28 0.14 4.22 -48.83
CA ASP A 28 0.29 4.65 -50.21
C ASP A 28 1.69 4.23 -50.65
N ASN A 29 1.71 3.10 -51.37
CA ASN A 29 2.82 2.54 -52.12
C ASN A 29 3.84 3.61 -52.58
N ASN A 30 4.92 3.82 -51.82
CA ASN A 30 6.17 4.46 -52.24
C ASN A 30 7.25 4.17 -51.18
N ASP A 31 7.94 3.04 -51.34
CA ASP A 31 8.86 2.40 -50.38
C ASP A 31 10.11 3.20 -49.95
N ASP A 32 10.30 4.45 -50.40
CA ASP A 32 11.50 5.25 -50.07
C ASP A 32 11.27 6.39 -49.06
N ASN A 33 10.02 6.79 -48.78
CA ASN A 33 9.71 7.91 -47.85
C ASN A 33 9.34 7.47 -46.42
N ASP A 34 8.93 6.21 -46.20
CA ASP A 34 8.49 5.72 -44.89
C ASP A 34 9.62 5.61 -43.85
N ASN A 35 10.85 5.37 -44.30
CA ASN A 35 12.02 5.25 -43.41
C ASN A 35 12.47 6.59 -42.82
N ASN A 36 12.29 7.70 -43.54
CA ASN A 36 12.66 9.03 -43.06
C ASN A 36 11.67 9.55 -41.99
N ASN A 37 10.37 9.32 -42.18
CA ASN A 37 9.34 9.69 -41.21
C ASN A 37 9.49 8.91 -39.89
N TYR A 38 9.75 7.59 -39.98
CA TYR A 38 10.00 6.77 -38.79
C TYR A 38 11.23 7.23 -37.99
N HIS A 39 12.28 7.69 -38.69
CA HIS A 39 13.50 8.17 -38.01
C HIS A 39 13.27 9.51 -37.29
N GLU A 40 12.55 10.44 -37.91
CA GLU A 40 12.18 11.72 -37.28
C GLU A 40 11.25 11.53 -36.07
N GLU A 41 10.25 10.66 -36.19
CA GLU A 41 9.35 10.31 -35.09
C GLU A 41 10.11 9.70 -33.90
N LEU A 42 11.08 8.83 -34.17
CA LEU A 42 11.92 8.20 -33.14
C LEU A 42 12.76 9.24 -32.40
N ILE A 43 13.37 10.18 -33.13
CA ILE A 43 14.14 11.28 -32.57
C ILE A 43 13.23 12.15 -31.69
N HIS A 44 12.02 12.47 -32.13
CA HIS A 44 11.08 13.28 -31.35
C HIS A 44 10.60 12.59 -30.08
N LEU A 45 10.23 11.30 -30.15
CA LEU A 45 9.82 10.53 -28.97
C LEU A 45 10.97 10.43 -27.96
N ARG A 46 12.19 10.19 -28.45
CA ARG A 46 13.40 10.14 -27.63
C ARG A 46 13.69 11.46 -26.94
N GLN A 47 13.68 12.57 -27.68
CA GLN A 47 13.87 13.90 -27.12
C GLN A 47 12.80 14.23 -26.08
N SER A 48 11.54 13.82 -26.29
CA SER A 48 10.47 14.03 -25.33
C SER A 48 10.74 13.29 -24.01
N ILE A 49 11.04 11.99 -24.08
CA ILE A 49 11.33 11.16 -22.90
C ILE A 49 12.58 11.65 -22.18
N GLU A 50 13.67 11.94 -22.91
CA GLU A 50 14.91 12.46 -22.34
C GLU A 50 14.74 13.84 -21.70
N SER A 51 13.81 14.67 -22.19
CA SER A 51 13.54 16.00 -21.61
C SER A 51 12.98 15.94 -20.17
N TYR A 52 12.39 14.81 -19.78
CA TYR A 52 11.86 14.59 -18.43
C TYR A 52 12.81 13.80 -17.52
N ARG A 53 13.98 13.39 -18.02
CA ARG A 53 14.96 12.58 -17.26
C ARG A 53 15.26 13.15 -15.88
N ASP A 54 15.53 14.45 -15.82
CA ASP A 54 15.96 15.10 -14.58
C ASP A 54 14.82 15.19 -13.57
N SER A 55 13.56 15.22 -14.03
CA SER A 55 12.35 15.19 -13.19
C SER A 55 11.98 13.79 -12.69
N LEU A 56 12.48 12.74 -13.35
CA LEU A 56 12.26 11.33 -13.00
C LEU A 56 13.37 10.74 -12.12
N GLN A 57 14.30 11.57 -11.64
CA GLN A 57 15.33 11.12 -10.70
C GLN A 57 14.71 10.61 -9.40
N THR A 58 15.35 9.64 -8.78
CA THR A 58 14.82 8.91 -7.62
C THR A 58 14.48 9.78 -6.42
N ASP A 59 15.19 10.90 -6.27
CA ASP A 59 15.10 11.76 -5.08
C ASP A 59 13.94 12.76 -5.20
N LEU A 60 13.46 12.98 -6.42
CA LEU A 60 12.35 13.89 -6.75
C LEU A 60 10.99 13.21 -6.70
N ILE A 61 10.91 11.88 -6.58
CA ILE A 61 9.63 11.17 -6.48
C ILE A 61 8.87 11.64 -5.23
N GLY A 62 7.59 11.96 -5.40
CA GLY A 62 6.75 12.61 -4.39
C GLY A 62 6.80 14.15 -4.47
N THR A 63 7.31 14.71 -5.56
CA THR A 63 7.22 16.16 -5.88
C THR A 63 6.29 16.40 -7.05
N ILE A 64 5.71 17.61 -7.13
CA ILE A 64 4.83 17.99 -8.25
C ILE A 64 5.58 17.87 -9.58
N GLN A 65 6.87 18.22 -9.63
CA GLN A 65 7.65 18.14 -10.86
C GLN A 65 7.76 16.70 -11.39
N SER A 66 7.98 15.74 -10.49
CA SER A 66 8.01 14.32 -10.86
C SER A 66 6.64 13.82 -11.29
N SER A 67 5.57 14.20 -10.56
CA SER A 67 4.20 13.79 -10.87
C SER A 67 3.73 14.34 -12.23
N GLU A 68 4.09 15.59 -12.54
CA GLU A 68 3.72 16.24 -13.79
C GLU A 68 4.41 15.58 -14.98
N ALA A 69 5.72 15.32 -14.85
CA ALA A 69 6.50 14.60 -15.86
C ALA A 69 5.92 13.21 -16.13
N VAL A 70 5.54 12.47 -15.09
CA VAL A 70 4.87 11.16 -15.21
C VAL A 70 3.56 11.31 -15.98
N LEU A 71 2.70 12.26 -15.59
CA LEU A 71 1.38 12.44 -16.21
C LEU A 71 1.48 12.82 -17.70
N HIS A 72 2.36 13.77 -18.05
CA HIS A 72 2.58 14.14 -19.45
C HIS A 72 3.14 12.99 -20.27
N LEU A 73 4.04 12.18 -19.71
CA LEU A 73 4.55 11.01 -20.41
C LEU A 73 3.46 9.94 -20.62
N ILE A 74 2.60 9.69 -19.63
CA ILE A 74 1.45 8.80 -19.78
C ILE A 74 0.54 9.26 -20.92
N ASP A 75 0.18 10.55 -20.94
CA ASP A 75 -0.64 11.13 -22.00
C ASP A 75 0.00 10.98 -23.39
N GLN A 76 1.31 11.22 -23.50
CA GLN A 76 2.04 11.07 -24.76
C GLN A 76 2.11 9.61 -25.22
N LEU A 77 2.37 8.67 -24.31
CA LEU A 77 2.53 7.26 -24.65
C LEU A 77 1.21 6.58 -25.02
N ARG A 78 0.08 7.04 -24.46
CA ARG A 78 -1.27 6.59 -24.84
C ARG A 78 -1.63 6.89 -26.29
N CYS A 79 -0.92 7.80 -26.92
CA CYS A 79 -1.14 8.20 -28.31
C CYS A 79 -0.44 7.32 -29.34
N LEU A 80 0.39 6.37 -28.90
CA LEU A 80 1.04 5.44 -29.81
C LEU A 80 0.01 4.45 -30.37
N PRO A 81 -0.05 4.24 -31.70
CA PRO A 81 -0.99 3.30 -32.28
C PRO A 81 -0.61 1.88 -31.89
N ASN A 82 -1.60 1.00 -31.79
CA ASN A 82 -1.40 -0.40 -31.42
C ASN A 82 -0.84 -1.23 -32.60
N THR A 83 0.40 -0.93 -33.00
CA THR A 83 1.13 -1.58 -34.10
C THR A 83 2.46 -2.14 -33.62
N ASN A 84 2.96 -3.19 -34.28
CA ASN A 84 4.27 -3.75 -33.98
C ASN A 84 5.41 -2.74 -34.17
N GLN A 85 5.27 -1.82 -35.13
CA GLN A 85 6.23 -0.72 -35.37
C GLN A 85 6.32 0.20 -34.15
N SER A 86 5.20 0.56 -33.52
CA SER A 86 5.18 1.39 -32.32
C SER A 86 5.82 0.67 -31.13
N ILE A 87 5.64 -0.65 -31.03
CA ILE A 87 6.32 -1.48 -30.02
C ILE A 87 7.83 -1.46 -30.24
N THR A 88 8.31 -1.67 -31.47
CA THR A 88 9.75 -1.65 -31.78
C THR A 88 10.36 -0.26 -31.55
N MET A 89 9.64 0.79 -31.94
CA MET A 89 10.04 2.19 -31.75
C MET A 89 10.18 2.51 -30.25
N LEU A 90 9.12 2.29 -29.48
CA LEU A 90 9.13 2.59 -28.04
C LEU A 90 10.16 1.73 -27.29
N ASN A 91 10.35 0.46 -27.69
CA ASN A 91 11.40 -0.37 -27.10
C ASN A 91 12.80 0.18 -27.42
N SER A 92 13.04 0.64 -28.65
CA SER A 92 14.34 1.22 -29.05
C SER A 92 14.66 2.53 -28.30
N VAL A 93 13.65 3.35 -28.03
CA VAL A 93 13.81 4.64 -27.33
C VAL A 93 14.02 4.44 -25.83
N THR A 94 13.22 3.59 -25.20
CA THR A 94 13.27 3.37 -23.75
C THR A 94 14.46 2.49 -23.36
N MET A 95 14.85 1.56 -24.24
CA MET A 95 15.85 0.52 -24.03
C MET A 95 15.56 -0.32 -22.77
N LEU A 96 14.30 -0.71 -22.57
CA LEU A 96 13.85 -1.41 -21.36
C LEU A 96 13.77 -2.93 -21.54
N SER A 97 13.72 -3.44 -22.78
CA SER A 97 13.61 -4.88 -23.05
C SER A 97 14.47 -5.30 -24.26
N PRO A 98 14.92 -6.56 -24.34
CA PRO A 98 15.62 -7.06 -25.52
C PRO A 98 14.80 -6.90 -26.81
N PRO A 99 15.42 -6.76 -27.99
CA PRO A 99 16.87 -6.78 -28.25
C PRO A 99 17.59 -5.44 -28.03
N SER A 100 16.88 -4.39 -27.61
CA SER A 100 17.45 -3.03 -27.49
C SER A 100 18.55 -2.90 -26.43
N ILE A 101 18.55 -3.80 -25.44
CA ILE A 101 19.55 -3.93 -24.40
C ILE A 101 19.85 -5.40 -24.17
N ASP A 102 21.13 -5.73 -23.99
CA ASP A 102 21.54 -7.08 -23.61
C ASP A 102 20.89 -7.46 -22.29
N THR A 103 20.36 -8.68 -22.20
CA THR A 103 19.71 -9.21 -20.99
C THR A 103 20.60 -9.10 -19.77
N HIS A 104 21.90 -9.32 -19.95
CA HIS A 104 22.93 -9.18 -18.92
C HIS A 104 23.10 -7.76 -18.37
N LEU A 105 22.69 -6.70 -19.09
CA LEU A 105 22.90 -5.31 -18.68
C LEU A 105 21.66 -4.65 -18.08
N ILE A 106 20.50 -5.33 -18.11
CA ILE A 106 19.22 -4.78 -17.64
C ILE A 106 19.31 -4.37 -16.16
N TYR A 107 20.04 -5.11 -15.34
CA TYR A 107 20.18 -4.83 -13.90
C TYR A 107 20.84 -3.47 -13.61
N ARG A 108 21.62 -2.90 -14.55
CA ARG A 108 22.27 -1.59 -14.38
C ARG A 108 21.28 -0.42 -14.34
N GLN A 109 20.04 -0.65 -14.77
CA GLN A 109 18.97 0.35 -14.71
C GLN A 109 18.37 0.49 -13.31
N LEU A 110 18.65 -0.46 -12.41
CA LEU A 110 18.15 -0.43 -11.05
C LEU A 110 18.53 0.88 -10.33
N ASN A 111 17.58 1.51 -9.64
CA ASN A 111 17.69 2.79 -8.96
C ASN A 111 18.04 3.98 -9.85
N THR A 112 17.80 3.88 -11.16
CA THR A 112 17.94 5.02 -12.09
C THR A 112 16.56 5.60 -12.46
N TRP A 113 16.54 6.74 -13.17
CA TRP A 113 15.30 7.30 -13.71
C TRP A 113 14.57 6.33 -14.66
N LYS A 114 15.29 5.39 -15.31
CA LYS A 114 14.69 4.39 -16.20
C LYS A 114 13.82 3.38 -15.45
N ASP A 115 14.05 3.15 -14.15
CA ASP A 115 13.17 2.33 -13.35
C ASP A 115 11.78 2.96 -13.17
N GLN A 116 11.68 4.30 -13.23
CA GLN A 116 10.39 4.99 -13.16
C GLN A 116 9.59 4.86 -14.46
N LEU A 117 10.27 4.63 -15.59
CA LEU A 117 9.60 4.34 -16.85
C LEU A 117 8.78 3.05 -16.81
N ILE A 118 9.17 2.07 -15.97
CA ILE A 118 8.38 0.85 -15.77
C ILE A 118 6.99 1.20 -15.22
N ASP A 119 6.93 2.02 -14.17
CA ASP A 119 5.64 2.44 -13.59
C ASP A 119 4.84 3.30 -14.59
N ILE A 120 5.51 4.18 -15.34
CA ILE A 120 4.87 4.99 -16.39
C ILE A 120 4.25 4.11 -17.47
N LEU A 121 4.95 3.07 -17.95
CA LEU A 121 4.43 2.14 -18.96
C LEU A 121 3.30 1.27 -18.42
N ILE A 122 3.33 0.91 -17.13
CA ILE A 122 2.24 0.17 -16.49
C ILE A 122 0.99 1.06 -16.39
N ASN A 123 1.12 2.30 -15.93
CA ASN A 123 0.02 3.26 -15.82
C ASN A 123 -0.47 3.78 -17.21
N CYS A 124 0.37 3.69 -18.25
CA CYS A 124 -0.02 3.97 -19.64
C CYS A 124 -1.18 3.06 -20.09
N GLY A 125 -1.19 1.79 -19.68
CA GLY A 125 -2.31 0.86 -19.84
C GLY A 125 -2.61 0.39 -21.27
N THR A 126 -1.95 0.93 -22.30
CA THR A 126 -2.12 0.46 -23.69
C THR A 126 -1.39 -0.86 -23.93
N ASN A 127 -1.88 -1.66 -24.88
CA ASN A 127 -1.22 -2.92 -25.28
C ASN A 127 0.25 -2.70 -25.65
N VAL A 128 0.58 -1.62 -26.37
CA VAL A 128 1.96 -1.25 -26.75
C VAL A 128 2.86 -1.09 -25.52
N CYS A 129 2.40 -0.30 -24.54
CA CYS A 129 3.15 -0.04 -23.31
C CYS A 129 3.34 -1.33 -22.50
N LEU A 130 2.29 -2.14 -22.37
CA LEU A 130 2.31 -3.38 -21.59
C LEU A 130 3.15 -4.50 -22.23
N THR A 131 3.17 -4.59 -23.57
CA THR A 131 4.01 -5.58 -24.27
C THR A 131 5.49 -5.39 -23.95
N ILE A 132 5.98 -4.15 -23.83
CA ILE A 132 7.38 -3.89 -23.45
C ILE A 132 7.67 -4.36 -22.02
N VAL A 133 6.74 -4.11 -21.11
CA VAL A 133 6.84 -4.56 -19.71
C VAL A 133 6.86 -6.09 -19.64
N PHE A 134 5.98 -6.76 -20.39
CA PHE A 134 5.92 -8.22 -20.43
C PHE A 134 7.14 -8.85 -21.11
N ASN A 135 7.67 -8.22 -22.17
CA ASN A 135 8.92 -8.67 -22.80
C ASN A 135 10.10 -8.55 -21.83
N ARG A 136 10.17 -7.46 -21.05
CA ARG A 136 11.17 -7.31 -19.98
C ARG A 136 11.00 -8.38 -18.90
N LEU A 137 9.77 -8.63 -18.45
CA LEU A 137 9.45 -9.65 -17.46
C LEU A 137 9.90 -11.05 -17.92
N ASN A 138 9.54 -11.41 -19.16
CA ASN A 138 9.93 -12.69 -19.76
C ASN A 138 11.46 -12.81 -19.89
N ALA A 139 12.14 -11.75 -20.34
CA ALA A 139 13.59 -11.76 -20.46
C ALA A 139 14.31 -11.93 -19.10
N LEU A 140 13.84 -11.24 -18.05
CA LEU A 140 14.43 -11.33 -16.72
C LEU A 140 14.16 -12.69 -16.06
N THR A 141 12.95 -13.23 -16.22
CA THR A 141 12.61 -14.56 -15.70
C THR A 141 13.41 -15.66 -16.40
N GLN A 142 13.54 -15.61 -17.73
CA GLN A 142 14.39 -16.53 -18.50
C GLN A 142 15.87 -16.42 -18.12
N PHE A 143 16.37 -15.19 -17.90
CA PHE A 143 17.75 -14.96 -17.48
C PHE A 143 18.06 -15.61 -16.13
N ILE A 144 17.13 -15.53 -15.18
CA ILE A 144 17.29 -16.19 -13.88
C ILE A 144 17.20 -17.71 -14.04
N ASP A 145 16.22 -18.21 -14.81
CA ASP A 145 15.99 -19.65 -15.04
C ASP A 145 17.25 -20.35 -15.60
N LEU A 146 17.82 -19.78 -16.67
CA LEU A 146 19.03 -20.32 -17.33
C LEU A 146 20.27 -20.31 -16.42
N ASN A 147 20.37 -19.36 -15.49
CA ASN A 147 21.53 -19.19 -14.63
C ASN A 147 21.39 -19.82 -13.22
N ASN A 148 20.18 -20.23 -12.82
CA ASN A 148 19.92 -20.85 -11.53
C ASN A 148 20.56 -22.25 -11.31
N PRO A 149 20.69 -23.15 -12.31
CA PRO A 149 21.30 -24.47 -12.09
C PRO A 149 22.81 -24.41 -11.82
N ASN A 150 23.48 -23.30 -12.16
CA ASN A 150 24.92 -23.13 -11.94
C ASN A 150 25.17 -22.57 -10.53
N GLN A 151 25.39 -23.45 -9.54
CA GLN A 151 25.67 -23.09 -8.13
C GLN A 151 26.77 -22.02 -7.97
N TYR A 152 27.73 -21.94 -8.90
CA TYR A 152 28.81 -20.95 -8.90
C TYR A 152 28.35 -19.51 -9.21
N ASN A 153 27.24 -19.33 -9.94
CA ASN A 153 26.76 -18.01 -10.36
C ASN A 153 25.71 -17.41 -9.42
N LYS A 154 25.15 -18.17 -8.47
CA LYS A 154 24.08 -17.71 -7.56
C LYS A 154 24.41 -16.42 -6.79
N ASN A 155 25.69 -16.20 -6.47
CA ASN A 155 26.16 -15.02 -5.74
C ASN A 155 26.72 -13.91 -6.65
N SER A 156 26.57 -14.03 -7.97
CA SER A 156 26.97 -12.95 -8.88
C SER A 156 26.10 -11.71 -8.62
N ILE A 157 26.74 -10.54 -8.62
CA ILE A 157 26.07 -9.25 -8.43
C ILE A 157 24.95 -9.07 -9.45
N GLU A 158 25.14 -9.58 -10.67
CA GLU A 158 24.18 -9.50 -11.77
C GLU A 158 22.88 -10.23 -11.45
N ILE A 159 22.97 -11.47 -10.94
CA ILE A 159 21.78 -12.25 -10.55
C ILE A 159 21.09 -11.60 -9.34
N ILE A 160 21.85 -11.17 -8.34
CA ILE A 160 21.28 -10.51 -7.15
C ILE A 160 20.52 -9.24 -7.53
N LYS A 161 21.12 -8.40 -8.38
CA LYS A 161 20.50 -7.14 -8.84
C LYS A 161 19.33 -7.39 -9.79
N THR A 162 19.38 -8.45 -10.59
CA THR A 162 18.26 -8.85 -11.45
C THR A 162 17.08 -9.35 -10.62
N LYS A 163 17.32 -10.16 -9.58
CA LYS A 163 16.30 -10.57 -8.61
C LYS A 163 15.72 -9.37 -7.86
N GLU A 164 16.57 -8.42 -7.47
CA GLU A 164 16.12 -7.18 -6.83
C GLU A 164 15.20 -6.37 -7.75
N LEU A 165 15.57 -6.17 -9.02
CA LEU A 165 14.74 -5.50 -10.02
C LEU A 165 13.41 -6.25 -10.25
N LEU A 166 13.45 -7.57 -10.38
CA LEU A 166 12.27 -8.40 -10.66
C LEU A 166 11.28 -8.38 -9.49
N TYR A 167 11.77 -8.67 -8.27
CA TYR A 167 10.90 -8.90 -7.11
C TYR A 167 10.62 -7.66 -6.27
N LYS A 168 11.51 -6.65 -6.25
CA LYS A 168 11.23 -5.40 -5.50
C LYS A 168 10.59 -4.29 -6.34
N LYS A 169 10.78 -4.32 -7.66
CA LYS A 169 10.27 -3.27 -8.56
C LYS A 169 9.21 -3.80 -9.53
N LEU A 170 9.59 -4.67 -10.46
CA LEU A 170 8.74 -5.02 -11.60
C LEU A 170 7.43 -5.71 -11.19
N TRP A 171 7.50 -6.78 -10.40
CA TRP A 171 6.30 -7.48 -9.93
C TRP A 171 5.39 -6.56 -9.10
N PRO A 172 5.85 -5.89 -8.02
CA PRO A 172 5.01 -4.97 -7.26
C PRO A 172 4.36 -3.88 -8.13
N SER A 173 5.08 -3.28 -9.08
CA SER A 173 4.51 -2.26 -9.96
C SER A 173 3.37 -2.80 -10.84
N LEU A 174 3.39 -4.07 -11.24
CA LEU A 174 2.29 -4.67 -12.03
C LEU A 174 0.96 -4.69 -11.28
N SER A 175 0.97 -4.61 -9.95
CA SER A 175 -0.27 -4.47 -9.16
C SER A 175 -0.99 -3.14 -9.41
N HIS A 176 -0.37 -2.16 -10.05
CA HIS A 176 -0.96 -0.87 -10.41
C HIS A 176 -1.76 -0.89 -11.72
N MET A 177 -1.85 -2.03 -12.42
CA MET A 177 -2.58 -2.14 -13.69
C MET A 177 -4.09 -2.00 -13.51
N ASN A 178 -4.68 -0.94 -14.08
CA ASN A 178 -6.11 -0.66 -13.94
C ASN A 178 -7.01 -1.58 -14.81
N GLN A 179 -6.54 -1.99 -15.99
CA GLN A 179 -7.31 -2.82 -16.93
C GLN A 179 -6.44 -3.97 -17.43
N LEU A 180 -6.99 -5.19 -17.42
CA LEU A 180 -6.32 -6.40 -17.88
C LEU A 180 -7.28 -7.30 -18.65
N ASN A 181 -6.78 -7.84 -19.75
CA ASN A 181 -7.47 -8.91 -20.48
C ASN A 181 -7.09 -10.28 -19.90
N ILE A 182 -8.00 -11.25 -19.97
CA ILE A 182 -7.80 -12.62 -19.45
C ILE A 182 -6.52 -13.26 -20.00
N GLU A 183 -6.22 -13.05 -21.29
CA GLU A 183 -4.98 -13.54 -21.92
C GLU A 183 -3.72 -12.99 -21.25
N GLN A 184 -3.72 -11.71 -20.88
CA GLN A 184 -2.59 -11.05 -20.22
C GLN A 184 -2.39 -11.61 -18.81
N ILE A 185 -3.46 -11.87 -18.07
CA ILE A 185 -3.39 -12.51 -16.74
C ILE A 185 -2.87 -13.95 -16.84
N ASN A 186 -3.32 -14.72 -17.83
CA ASN A 186 -2.82 -16.07 -18.05
C ASN A 186 -1.31 -16.07 -18.38
N GLN A 187 -0.84 -15.11 -19.19
CA GLN A 187 0.59 -14.94 -19.45
C GLN A 187 1.37 -14.57 -18.18
N LEU A 188 0.86 -13.62 -17.38
CA LEU A 188 1.47 -13.26 -16.10
C LEU A 188 1.54 -14.44 -15.14
N TYR A 189 0.50 -15.27 -15.08
CA TYR A 189 0.48 -16.49 -14.29
C TYR A 189 1.59 -17.46 -14.72
N GLN A 190 1.77 -17.70 -16.02
CA GLN A 190 2.85 -18.56 -16.53
C GLN A 190 4.25 -18.05 -16.15
N PHE A 191 4.47 -16.73 -16.18
CA PHE A 191 5.73 -16.13 -15.72
C PHE A 191 5.91 -16.26 -14.20
N CYS A 192 4.82 -16.16 -13.44
CA CYS A 192 4.84 -16.34 -11.99
C CYS A 192 5.15 -17.79 -11.60
N GLU A 193 4.51 -18.77 -12.23
CA GLU A 193 4.76 -20.20 -11.99
C GLU A 193 6.24 -20.55 -12.16
N LYS A 194 6.88 -20.07 -13.24
CA LYS A 194 8.32 -20.20 -13.44
C LYS A 194 9.12 -19.56 -12.29
N SER A 195 8.76 -18.35 -11.88
CA SER A 195 9.46 -17.63 -10.81
C SER A 195 9.37 -18.36 -9.46
N ILE A 196 8.22 -18.95 -9.14
CA ILE A 196 8.01 -19.75 -7.93
C ILE A 196 8.89 -21.01 -7.96
N ASN A 197 8.92 -21.72 -9.10
CA ASN A 197 9.71 -22.95 -9.25
C ASN A 197 11.22 -22.69 -9.13
N ILE A 198 11.70 -21.53 -9.56
CA ILE A 198 13.11 -21.15 -9.57
C ILE A 198 13.60 -20.72 -8.18
N ASP A 199 12.89 -19.80 -7.54
CA ASP A 199 13.39 -19.06 -6.37
C ASP A 199 12.52 -19.20 -5.12
N GLN A 200 11.39 -19.91 -5.19
CA GLN A 200 10.36 -19.95 -4.13
C GLN A 200 9.94 -18.53 -3.68
N ASN A 201 9.95 -17.57 -4.62
CA ASN A 201 9.56 -16.20 -4.33
C ASN A 201 8.09 -15.99 -4.73
N TYR A 202 7.28 -15.64 -3.74
CA TYR A 202 5.83 -15.54 -3.87
C TYR A 202 5.32 -14.11 -4.09
N VAL A 203 6.22 -13.13 -4.32
CA VAL A 203 5.80 -11.75 -4.64
C VAL A 203 4.89 -11.72 -5.87
N CYS A 204 5.16 -12.55 -6.88
CA CYS A 204 4.32 -12.61 -8.07
C CYS A 204 2.90 -13.11 -7.77
N LEU A 205 2.72 -14.05 -6.81
CA LEU A 205 1.38 -14.49 -6.39
C LEU A 205 0.62 -13.34 -5.73
N MET A 206 1.26 -12.57 -4.85
CA MET A 206 0.61 -11.41 -4.22
C MET A 206 0.14 -10.40 -5.27
N THR A 207 0.94 -10.18 -6.32
CA THR A 207 0.55 -9.28 -7.41
C THR A 207 -0.65 -9.78 -8.20
N LEU A 208 -0.72 -11.08 -8.50
CA LEU A 208 -1.87 -11.70 -9.16
C LEU A 208 -3.13 -11.65 -8.27
N VAL A 209 -2.98 -11.90 -6.97
CA VAL A 209 -4.07 -11.79 -5.99
C VAL A 209 -4.63 -10.36 -5.93
N ASN A 210 -3.76 -9.34 -5.89
CA ASN A 210 -4.20 -7.94 -5.93
C ASN A 210 -4.99 -7.61 -7.21
N LEU A 211 -4.57 -8.16 -8.36
CA LEU A 211 -5.23 -7.93 -9.65
C LEU A 211 -6.57 -8.66 -9.79
N ASN A 212 -6.78 -9.79 -9.11
CA ASN A 212 -8.03 -10.56 -9.20
C ASN A 212 -9.26 -9.73 -8.82
N SER A 213 -9.13 -8.85 -7.82
CA SER A 213 -10.21 -7.95 -7.40
C SER A 213 -10.74 -7.03 -8.53
N ARG A 214 -9.97 -6.85 -9.61
CA ARG A 214 -10.30 -5.96 -10.74
C ARG A 214 -10.92 -6.68 -11.94
N ILE A 215 -11.03 -8.01 -11.91
CA ILE A 215 -11.54 -8.82 -13.02
C ILE A 215 -12.92 -9.35 -12.64
N GLU A 216 -13.92 -9.11 -13.47
CA GLU A 216 -15.25 -9.69 -13.22
C GLU A 216 -15.23 -11.22 -13.37
N ASN A 217 -15.89 -11.93 -12.44
CA ASN A 217 -16.02 -13.40 -12.45
C ASN A 217 -14.70 -14.19 -12.45
N TYR A 218 -13.63 -13.63 -11.85
CA TYR A 218 -12.31 -14.26 -11.84
C TYR A 218 -12.29 -15.70 -11.27
N GLU A 219 -13.24 -16.02 -10.39
CA GLU A 219 -13.34 -17.31 -9.72
C GLU A 219 -13.55 -18.50 -10.69
N GLN A 220 -14.06 -18.23 -11.89
CA GLN A 220 -14.35 -19.27 -12.88
C GLN A 220 -13.11 -19.75 -13.64
N PHE A 221 -12.02 -18.98 -13.64
CA PHE A 221 -10.84 -19.29 -14.45
C PHE A 221 -9.91 -20.31 -13.78
N ASP A 222 -9.23 -21.11 -14.60
CA ASP A 222 -8.36 -22.18 -14.10
C ASP A 222 -7.10 -21.67 -13.39
N TYR A 223 -6.56 -20.52 -13.81
CA TYR A 223 -5.40 -19.91 -13.13
C TYR A 223 -5.74 -19.59 -11.65
N PHE A 224 -6.98 -19.19 -11.37
CA PHE A 224 -7.43 -18.87 -10.02
C PHE A 224 -7.42 -20.11 -9.11
N LYS A 225 -7.89 -21.25 -9.62
CA LYS A 225 -7.82 -22.54 -8.91
C LYS A 225 -6.38 -22.96 -8.62
N GLN A 226 -5.44 -22.65 -9.52
CA GLN A 226 -4.03 -22.96 -9.32
C GLN A 226 -3.38 -22.04 -8.26
N ILE A 227 -3.74 -20.75 -8.22
CA ILE A 227 -3.33 -19.83 -7.16
C ILE A 227 -3.79 -20.36 -5.78
N ILE A 228 -5.05 -20.81 -5.66
CA ILE A 228 -5.56 -21.40 -4.42
C ILE A 228 -4.71 -22.60 -3.97
N LYS A 229 -4.37 -23.51 -4.90
CA LYS A 229 -3.52 -24.67 -4.59
C LYS A 229 -2.13 -24.27 -4.07
N HIS A 230 -1.53 -23.23 -4.62
CA HIS A 230 -0.25 -22.71 -4.12
C HIS A 230 -0.38 -22.13 -2.71
N ILE A 231 -1.48 -21.46 -2.40
CA ILE A 231 -1.75 -20.92 -1.07
C ILE A 231 -1.99 -22.05 -0.07
N GLU A 232 -2.80 -23.05 -0.43
CA GLU A 232 -2.99 -24.26 0.39
C GLU A 232 -1.65 -24.97 0.66
N TYR A 233 -0.78 -25.08 -0.34
CA TYR A 233 0.56 -25.61 -0.16
C TYR A 233 1.38 -24.80 0.86
N LEU A 234 1.37 -23.47 0.76
CA LEU A 234 2.07 -22.59 1.72
C LEU A 234 1.52 -22.71 3.14
N LEU A 235 0.20 -22.82 3.29
CA LEU A 235 -0.43 -23.04 4.59
C LEU A 235 -0.04 -24.40 5.19
N ASN A 236 0.10 -25.45 4.36
CA ASN A 236 0.49 -26.79 4.79
C ASN A 236 1.99 -26.94 5.15
N LEU A 237 2.84 -25.95 4.86
CA LEU A 237 4.27 -25.97 5.21
C LEU A 237 4.55 -25.77 6.72
N SER A 238 3.52 -25.74 7.56
CA SER A 238 3.59 -25.51 9.02
C SER A 238 4.55 -26.45 9.76
N ASN A 239 4.90 -27.61 9.18
CA ASN A 239 5.74 -28.63 9.82
C ASN A 239 7.26 -28.38 9.69
N HIS A 240 7.67 -27.34 8.95
CA HIS A 240 9.09 -27.10 8.64
C HIS A 240 9.48 -25.65 8.90
N ASN A 241 9.63 -25.18 10.14
CA ASN A 241 10.35 -23.96 10.63
C ASN A 241 10.41 -22.66 9.77
N HIS A 242 9.66 -22.51 8.69
CA HIS A 242 9.72 -21.38 7.76
C HIS A 242 8.57 -20.43 8.07
N ASN A 243 8.66 -19.74 9.22
CA ASN A 243 7.63 -18.82 9.70
C ASN A 243 7.28 -17.72 8.67
N LEU A 244 8.24 -17.30 7.84
CA LEU A 244 8.01 -16.33 6.77
C LEU A 244 7.06 -16.87 5.68
N LEU A 245 7.26 -18.12 5.23
CA LEU A 245 6.42 -18.72 4.18
C LEU A 245 4.98 -18.92 4.64
N LEU A 246 4.80 -19.31 5.91
CA LEU A 246 3.49 -19.40 6.53
C LEU A 246 2.81 -18.03 6.62
N THR A 247 3.55 -17.00 7.06
CA THR A 247 3.06 -15.62 7.14
C THR A 247 2.63 -15.10 5.76
N ILE A 248 3.38 -15.46 4.71
CA ILE A 248 3.03 -15.17 3.32
C ILE A 248 1.71 -15.86 2.93
N GLY A 249 1.56 -17.16 3.22
CA GLY A 249 0.32 -17.91 2.93
C GLY A 249 -0.90 -17.32 3.64
N ILE A 250 -0.75 -16.90 4.89
CA ILE A 250 -1.82 -16.24 5.67
C ILE A 250 -2.16 -14.88 5.06
N SER A 251 -1.17 -14.06 4.69
CA SER A 251 -1.38 -12.75 4.06
C SER A 251 -2.07 -12.86 2.69
N LEU A 252 -1.68 -13.84 1.86
CA LEU A 252 -2.34 -14.13 0.58
C LEU A 252 -3.79 -14.56 0.78
N SER A 253 -4.06 -15.38 1.81
CA SER A 253 -5.42 -15.81 2.15
C SER A 253 -6.29 -14.63 2.60
N LYS A 254 -5.72 -13.74 3.42
CA LYS A 254 -6.38 -12.50 3.86
C LYS A 254 -6.78 -11.61 2.69
N GLN A 255 -5.88 -11.42 1.71
CA GLN A 255 -6.11 -10.55 0.55
C GLN A 255 -7.06 -11.15 -0.50
N LEU A 256 -7.16 -12.48 -0.59
CA LEU A 256 -8.06 -13.14 -1.54
C LEU A 256 -9.54 -13.10 -1.11
N HIS A 257 -9.81 -12.91 0.18
CA HIS A 257 -11.16 -12.91 0.76
C HIS A 257 -12.01 -14.16 0.41
N TYR A 258 -11.37 -15.31 0.10
CA TYR A 258 -12.04 -16.47 -0.50
C TYR A 258 -12.42 -17.56 0.53
N PRO A 259 -13.70 -18.00 0.58
CA PRO A 259 -14.19 -18.95 1.59
C PRO A 259 -13.49 -20.31 1.65
N ASN A 260 -13.00 -20.87 0.53
CA ASN A 260 -12.46 -22.24 0.56
C ASN A 260 -11.20 -22.40 1.43
N LEU A 261 -10.48 -21.29 1.70
CA LEU A 261 -9.29 -21.28 2.53
C LEU A 261 -9.60 -21.33 4.03
N THR A 262 -10.86 -21.17 4.45
CA THR A 262 -11.24 -21.14 5.87
C THR A 262 -10.87 -22.43 6.59
N ASN A 263 -11.03 -23.59 5.95
CA ASN A 263 -10.76 -24.88 6.59
C ASN A 263 -9.26 -25.05 6.86
N SER A 264 -8.41 -24.72 5.89
CA SER A 264 -6.95 -24.77 6.06
C SER A 264 -6.47 -23.79 7.14
N LEU A 265 -7.05 -22.59 7.21
CA LEU A 265 -6.75 -21.63 8.27
C LEU A 265 -7.20 -22.12 9.65
N LEU A 266 -8.38 -22.74 9.75
CA LEU A 266 -8.85 -23.33 11.01
C LEU A 266 -7.96 -24.48 11.47
N GLU A 267 -7.52 -25.38 10.57
CA GLU A 267 -6.60 -26.46 10.92
C GLU A 267 -5.30 -25.92 11.52
N LEU A 268 -4.75 -24.85 10.96
CA LEU A 268 -3.56 -24.18 11.50
C LEU A 268 -3.80 -23.50 12.85
N LEU A 269 -5.00 -22.96 13.09
CA LEU A 269 -5.35 -22.33 14.35
C LEU A 269 -5.24 -23.33 15.53
N PHE A 270 -5.50 -24.62 15.28
CA PHE A 270 -5.41 -25.69 16.28
C PHE A 270 -4.02 -26.31 16.40
N ASN A 271 -3.03 -25.83 15.64
CA ASN A 271 -1.67 -26.31 15.78
C ASN A 271 -0.97 -25.60 16.94
N ASP A 272 -0.81 -26.31 18.06
CA ASP A 272 -0.14 -25.82 19.28
C ASP A 272 1.35 -25.51 19.09
N GLN A 273 1.97 -25.97 17.99
CA GLN A 273 3.39 -25.74 17.71
C GLN A 273 3.68 -24.34 17.15
N LEU A 274 2.65 -23.60 16.72
CA LEU A 274 2.82 -22.29 16.10
C LEU A 274 2.95 -21.16 17.15
N PRO A 275 3.79 -20.15 16.88
CA PRO A 275 3.84 -18.94 17.70
C PRO A 275 2.49 -18.21 17.78
N SER A 276 2.18 -17.65 18.95
CA SER A 276 0.94 -16.88 19.18
C SER A 276 0.67 -15.73 18.20
N ILE A 277 1.73 -15.08 17.70
CA ILE A 277 1.61 -14.02 16.69
C ILE A 277 1.05 -14.59 15.38
N ILE A 278 1.41 -15.82 15.00
CA ILE A 278 0.89 -16.51 13.82
C ILE A 278 -0.59 -16.87 14.02
N HIS A 279 -0.99 -17.39 15.18
CA HIS A 279 -2.41 -17.62 15.49
C HIS A 279 -3.24 -16.34 15.36
N THR A 280 -2.68 -15.21 15.77
CA THR A 280 -3.33 -13.90 15.64
C THR A 280 -3.54 -13.53 14.18
N LEU A 281 -2.52 -13.71 13.34
CA LEU A 281 -2.62 -13.43 11.91
C LEU A 281 -3.64 -14.33 11.23
N ILE A 282 -3.73 -15.60 11.63
CA ILE A 282 -4.76 -16.54 11.17
C ILE A 282 -6.15 -16.03 11.52
N ILE A 283 -6.36 -15.58 12.76
CA ILE A 283 -7.63 -14.99 13.21
C ILE A 283 -7.96 -13.75 12.37
N GLN A 284 -7.01 -12.82 12.22
CA GLN A 284 -7.20 -11.63 11.38
C GLN A 284 -7.54 -12.01 9.93
N ALA A 285 -6.90 -13.05 9.36
CA ALA A 285 -7.21 -13.52 8.02
C ALA A 285 -8.62 -14.12 7.91
N ILE A 286 -9.06 -14.90 8.89
CA ILE A 286 -10.43 -15.45 8.95
C ILE A 286 -11.47 -14.31 9.01
N GLY A 287 -11.15 -13.23 9.73
CA GLY A 287 -12.02 -12.06 9.86
C GLY A 287 -12.33 -11.33 8.55
N GLU A 288 -11.39 -11.38 7.59
CA GLU A 288 -11.52 -10.71 6.30
C GLU A 288 -12.19 -11.60 5.23
N ILE A 289 -12.55 -12.85 5.51
CA ILE A 289 -13.13 -13.73 4.50
C ILE A 289 -14.59 -13.34 4.21
N HIS A 290 -14.88 -13.03 2.95
CA HIS A 290 -16.20 -12.61 2.52
C HIS A 290 -17.05 -13.82 2.11
N PHE A 291 -18.10 -14.10 2.86
CA PHE A 291 -19.13 -15.05 2.45
C PHE A 291 -20.18 -14.29 1.65
N SER A 292 -20.44 -14.71 0.40
CA SER A 292 -21.38 -14.02 -0.49
C SER A 292 -22.77 -13.91 0.14
N LYS A 293 -23.28 -12.67 0.23
CA LYS A 293 -24.61 -12.36 0.80
C LYS A 293 -25.76 -12.94 -0.03
N ASP A 294 -25.53 -13.14 -1.33
CA ASP A 294 -26.57 -13.55 -2.29
C ASP A 294 -26.69 -15.07 -2.50
N SER A 295 -25.84 -15.87 -1.86
CA SER A 295 -26.01 -17.31 -1.94
C SER A 295 -26.98 -17.79 -0.86
N ASN A 296 -28.19 -18.18 -1.27
CA ASN A 296 -29.10 -19.08 -0.53
C ASN A 296 -28.47 -20.46 -0.22
N HIS A 297 -27.14 -20.59 -0.25
CA HIS A 297 -26.43 -21.80 0.07
C HIS A 297 -26.34 -21.94 1.59
N HIS A 298 -27.16 -22.84 2.13
CA HIS A 298 -27.11 -23.31 3.52
C HIS A 298 -25.67 -23.62 4.00
N SER A 299 -24.75 -24.01 3.11
CA SER A 299 -23.36 -24.32 3.41
C SER A 299 -22.58 -23.15 4.03
N ASN A 300 -22.71 -21.94 3.49
CA ASN A 300 -21.94 -20.77 3.97
C ASN A 300 -22.40 -20.37 5.38
N LYS A 301 -23.71 -20.38 5.62
CA LYS A 301 -24.29 -20.13 6.94
C LYS A 301 -23.86 -21.20 7.96
N THR A 302 -23.81 -22.47 7.57
CA THR A 302 -23.32 -23.54 8.46
C THR A 302 -21.83 -23.41 8.77
N GLN A 303 -21.00 -23.05 7.78
CA GLN A 303 -19.56 -22.83 8.00
C GLN A 303 -19.30 -21.67 8.95
N LEU A 304 -20.02 -20.56 8.79
CA LEU A 304 -19.95 -19.39 9.69
C LEU A 304 -20.38 -19.72 11.12
N ILE A 305 -21.46 -20.51 11.29
CA ILE A 305 -21.88 -20.98 12.63
C ILE A 305 -20.79 -21.87 13.24
N VAL A 306 -20.17 -22.76 12.46
CA VAL A 306 -19.07 -23.61 12.93
C VAL A 306 -17.84 -22.79 13.31
N ILE A 307 -17.50 -21.75 12.53
CA ILE A 307 -16.39 -20.84 12.83
C ILE A 307 -16.67 -20.10 14.14
N THR A 308 -17.85 -19.50 14.27
CA THR A 308 -18.22 -18.71 15.46
C THR A 308 -18.30 -19.57 16.72
N THR A 309 -18.88 -20.77 16.66
CA THR A 309 -18.90 -21.68 17.82
C THR A 309 -17.50 -22.12 18.23
N LYS A 310 -16.63 -22.45 17.27
CA LYS A 310 -15.22 -22.78 17.53
C LYS A 310 -14.45 -21.60 18.11
N LEU A 311 -14.64 -20.39 17.60
CA LEU A 311 -14.00 -19.18 18.14
C LEU A 311 -14.44 -18.91 19.58
N ILE A 312 -15.74 -19.08 19.90
CA ILE A 312 -16.25 -18.99 21.27
C ILE A 312 -15.63 -20.06 22.16
N GLU A 313 -15.52 -21.29 21.67
CA GLU A 313 -14.87 -22.38 22.41
C GLU A 313 -13.43 -22.02 22.72
N ILE A 314 -12.62 -21.61 21.74
CA ILE A 314 -11.24 -21.17 21.91
C ILE A 314 -11.16 -20.01 22.93
N PHE A 315 -11.99 -18.99 22.77
CA PHE A 315 -12.04 -17.81 23.66
C PHE A 315 -12.26 -18.21 25.13
N LEU A 316 -13.10 -19.21 25.38
CA LEU A 316 -13.44 -19.68 26.72
C LEU A 316 -12.50 -20.76 27.26
N THR A 317 -11.89 -21.60 26.41
CA THR A 317 -11.14 -22.81 26.82
C THR A 317 -9.65 -22.59 27.06
N ILE A 318 -9.01 -21.61 26.41
CA ILE A 318 -7.55 -21.41 26.52
C ILE A 318 -7.12 -21.21 28.00
N PRO A 319 -6.37 -22.13 28.63
CA PRO A 319 -6.04 -22.06 30.05
C PRO A 319 -4.95 -21.01 30.38
N ILE A 320 -4.93 -20.60 31.65
CA ILE A 320 -4.27 -19.44 32.31
C ILE A 320 -2.73 -19.30 32.14
N HIS A 321 -2.05 -20.13 31.32
CA HIS A 321 -0.61 -20.31 31.44
C HIS A 321 0.32 -19.48 30.54
N PHE A 322 -0.17 -18.70 29.55
CA PHE A 322 0.75 -17.93 28.70
C PHE A 322 0.40 -16.45 28.52
N ASN A 323 1.40 -15.59 28.75
CA ASN A 323 1.42 -14.14 28.48
C ASN A 323 1.16 -13.77 27.00
N ASN A 324 1.09 -14.77 26.12
CA ASN A 324 0.93 -14.67 24.68
C ASN A 324 -0.54 -14.73 24.21
N GLU A 325 -1.49 -15.05 25.09
CA GLU A 325 -2.88 -15.40 24.72
C GLU A 325 -3.87 -14.23 24.79
N ILE A 326 -3.50 -13.10 25.42
CA ILE A 326 -4.38 -11.92 25.54
C ILE A 326 -4.71 -11.34 24.16
N LEU A 327 -3.70 -11.28 23.29
CA LEU A 327 -3.80 -10.68 21.96
C LEU A 327 -4.63 -11.56 21.00
N ILE A 328 -4.46 -12.89 21.07
CA ILE A 328 -5.33 -13.86 20.40
C ILE A 328 -6.79 -13.67 20.83
N ASN A 329 -7.04 -13.67 22.15
CA ASN A 329 -8.39 -13.51 22.68
C ASN A 329 -9.00 -12.13 22.33
N TYR A 330 -8.20 -11.07 22.30
CA TYR A 330 -8.65 -9.74 21.91
C TYR A 330 -9.10 -9.70 20.44
N GLU A 331 -8.33 -10.29 19.53
CA GLU A 331 -8.73 -10.37 18.11
C GLU A 331 -9.94 -11.27 17.91
N ILE A 332 -10.04 -12.39 18.63
CA ILE A 332 -11.26 -13.22 18.62
C ILE A 332 -12.47 -12.38 19.06
N PHE A 333 -12.34 -11.64 20.17
CA PHE A 333 -13.42 -10.79 20.66
C PHE A 333 -13.82 -9.71 19.63
N LYS A 334 -12.84 -9.10 18.97
CA LYS A 334 -13.07 -8.13 17.89
C LYS A 334 -13.86 -8.77 16.73
N LEU A 335 -13.51 -9.98 16.30
CA LEU A 335 -14.25 -10.70 15.26
C LEU A 335 -15.67 -11.09 15.69
N LEU A 336 -15.85 -11.55 16.93
CA LEU A 336 -17.16 -11.90 17.45
C LEU A 336 -18.10 -10.69 17.52
N LEU A 337 -17.55 -9.48 17.68
CA LEU A 337 -18.29 -8.23 17.57
C LEU A 337 -18.60 -7.81 16.13
N LEU A 338 -17.72 -8.09 15.15
CA LEU A 338 -17.86 -7.67 13.73
C LEU A 338 -18.60 -8.67 12.82
N SER A 339 -18.67 -9.94 13.19
CA SER A 339 -19.06 -11.02 12.26
C SER A 339 -20.53 -10.96 11.82
N SER A 340 -20.76 -10.36 10.65
CA SER A 340 -21.95 -10.62 9.82
C SER A 340 -21.79 -12.00 9.14
N PRO A 341 -22.84 -12.86 9.01
CA PRO A 341 -24.27 -12.65 9.22
C PRO A 341 -24.85 -13.26 10.51
N SER A 342 -24.05 -13.93 11.34
CA SER A 342 -24.48 -14.44 12.65
C SER A 342 -24.10 -13.43 13.74
N TYR A 343 -24.78 -12.29 13.76
CA TYR A 343 -24.64 -11.31 14.84
C TYR A 343 -24.85 -12.01 16.18
N LEU A 344 -23.77 -12.20 16.95
CA LEU A 344 -23.90 -12.47 18.37
C LEU A 344 -24.66 -11.30 18.97
N SER A 345 -25.78 -11.61 19.63
CA SER A 345 -26.55 -10.58 20.31
C SER A 345 -25.69 -9.92 21.39
N SER A 346 -25.93 -8.63 21.67
CA SER A 346 -25.25 -7.91 22.75
C SER A 346 -25.39 -8.62 24.11
N ILE A 347 -26.46 -9.43 24.29
CA ILE A 347 -26.69 -10.28 25.45
C ILE A 347 -25.68 -11.44 25.52
N GLU A 348 -25.41 -12.12 24.41
CA GLU A 348 -24.43 -13.21 24.34
C GLU A 348 -23.02 -12.69 24.55
N ILE A 349 -22.68 -11.53 24.02
CA ILE A 349 -21.39 -10.86 24.27
C ILE A 349 -21.25 -10.53 25.76
N THR A 350 -22.32 -10.02 26.39
CA THR A 350 -22.34 -9.75 27.83
C THR A 350 -22.15 -11.04 28.64
N TYR A 351 -22.72 -12.16 28.19
CA TYR A 351 -22.51 -13.48 28.78
C TYR A 351 -21.07 -13.96 28.66
N LEU A 352 -20.40 -13.75 27.51
CA LEU A 352 -18.99 -14.07 27.33
C LEU A 352 -18.10 -13.28 28.31
N LEU A 353 -18.31 -11.97 28.44
CA LEU A 353 -17.60 -11.13 29.42
C LEU A 353 -17.81 -11.63 30.85
N ARG A 354 -19.04 -12.08 31.17
CA ARG A 354 -19.35 -12.68 32.47
C ARG A 354 -18.57 -13.98 32.68
N GLN A 355 -18.45 -14.85 31.68
CA GLN A 355 -17.67 -16.08 31.80
C GLN A 355 -16.18 -15.80 32.01
N LEU A 356 -15.61 -14.82 31.30
CA LEU A 356 -14.24 -14.37 31.55
C LEU A 356 -14.04 -13.85 32.98
N SER A 357 -15.05 -13.17 33.55
CA SER A 357 -14.98 -12.69 34.94
C SER A 357 -14.96 -13.84 35.96
N LYS A 358 -15.65 -14.95 35.68
CA LYS A 358 -15.57 -16.16 36.51
C LYS A 358 -14.18 -16.80 36.44
N GLN A 359 -13.52 -16.68 35.29
CA GLN A 359 -12.15 -17.13 35.07
C GLN A 359 -11.10 -16.12 35.57
N GLN A 360 -11.51 -14.98 36.14
CA GLN A 360 -10.64 -13.92 36.66
C GLN A 360 -9.67 -13.33 35.62
N ARG A 361 -10.04 -13.30 34.33
CA ARG A 361 -9.22 -12.72 33.26
C ARG A 361 -9.36 -11.19 33.15
N TRP A 362 -9.01 -10.47 34.21
CA TRP A 362 -9.31 -9.03 34.35
C TRP A 362 -8.67 -8.15 33.26
N THR A 363 -7.43 -8.44 32.87
CA THR A 363 -6.73 -7.68 31.81
C THR A 363 -7.42 -7.80 30.46
N LEU A 364 -7.89 -8.99 30.08
CA LEU A 364 -8.65 -9.19 28.84
C LEU A 364 -10.00 -8.47 28.90
N ILE A 365 -10.72 -8.56 30.02
CA ILE A 365 -11.99 -7.86 30.24
C ILE A 365 -11.81 -6.35 30.05
N LYS A 366 -10.74 -5.78 30.60
CA LYS A 366 -10.42 -4.36 30.44
C LYS A 366 -10.25 -3.98 28.97
N LEU A 367 -9.47 -4.75 28.20
CA LEU A 367 -9.26 -4.50 26.77
C LEU A 367 -10.55 -4.61 25.97
N CYS A 368 -11.35 -5.66 26.21
CA CYS A 368 -12.65 -5.83 25.57
C CYS A 368 -13.59 -4.65 25.87
N ARG A 369 -13.61 -4.15 27.10
CA ARG A 369 -14.42 -2.99 27.50
C ARG A 369 -13.90 -1.69 26.91
N GLN A 370 -12.59 -1.51 26.78
CA GLN A 370 -12.01 -0.36 26.08
C GLN A 370 -12.42 -0.35 24.61
N LEU A 371 -12.40 -1.50 23.94
CA LEU A 371 -12.87 -1.63 22.56
C LEU A 371 -14.37 -1.33 22.44
N ILE A 372 -15.23 -1.86 23.34
CA ILE A 372 -16.66 -1.53 23.36
C ILE A 372 -16.88 -0.02 23.52
N ASN A 373 -16.25 0.59 24.53
CA ASN A 373 -16.37 2.03 24.78
C ASN A 373 -15.95 2.84 23.56
N HIS A 374 -14.86 2.43 22.92
CA HIS A 374 -14.35 3.06 21.73
C HIS A 374 -15.36 2.95 20.57
N TRP A 375 -15.88 1.76 20.26
CA TRP A 375 -16.86 1.58 19.18
C TRP A 375 -18.19 2.25 19.44
N CYS A 376 -18.57 2.41 20.71
CA CYS A 376 -19.70 3.22 21.12
C CYS A 376 -19.46 4.72 20.87
N GLN A 377 -18.25 5.23 21.11
CA GLN A 377 -17.89 6.61 20.75
C GLN A 377 -17.92 6.81 19.24
N LEU A 378 -17.49 5.81 18.46
CA LEU A 378 -17.49 5.82 17.00
C LEU A 378 -18.87 5.60 16.36
N GLN A 379 -19.90 5.31 17.16
CA GLN A 379 -21.25 4.96 16.67
C GLN A 379 -21.26 3.75 15.72
N VAL A 380 -20.25 2.88 15.79
CA VAL A 380 -20.25 1.59 15.09
C VAL A 380 -21.29 0.66 15.71
N LEU A 381 -21.43 0.74 17.04
CA LEU A 381 -22.48 0.06 17.80
C LEU A 381 -23.64 1.03 18.03
N ASN A 382 -24.87 0.54 17.89
CA ASN A 382 -26.05 1.37 18.15
C ASN A 382 -26.19 1.69 19.65
N ASN A 383 -26.86 2.80 19.98
CA ASN A 383 -27.05 3.24 21.37
C ASN A 383 -27.59 2.11 22.29
N HIS A 384 -28.55 1.31 21.81
CA HIS A 384 -29.08 0.18 22.57
C HIS A 384 -28.06 -0.95 22.81
N GLU A 385 -27.17 -1.21 21.85
CA GLU A 385 -26.11 -2.21 21.98
C GLU A 385 -25.06 -1.70 22.97
N CYS A 386 -24.71 -0.42 22.88
CA CYS A 386 -23.84 0.26 23.83
C CYS A 386 -24.40 0.25 25.26
N ASP A 387 -25.70 0.55 25.43
CA ASP A 387 -26.36 0.50 26.72
C ASP A 387 -26.37 -0.93 27.30
N CYS A 388 -26.59 -1.94 26.44
CA CYS A 388 -26.53 -3.34 26.83
C CYS A 388 -25.11 -3.74 27.26
N LEU A 389 -24.11 -3.50 26.41
CA LEU A 389 -22.72 -3.90 26.63
C LEU A 389 -22.04 -3.13 27.76
N ASN A 390 -22.56 -1.95 28.12
CA ASN A 390 -22.15 -1.20 29.31
C ASN A 390 -22.89 -1.62 30.59
N GLY A 391 -23.86 -2.54 30.47
CA GLY A 391 -24.63 -3.05 31.59
C GLY A 391 -25.69 -2.10 32.14
N LEU A 392 -26.12 -1.12 31.34
CA LEU A 392 -27.19 -0.19 31.67
C LEU A 392 -28.58 -0.83 31.51
N LEU A 393 -28.68 -1.88 30.68
CA LEU A 393 -29.93 -2.63 30.49
C LEU A 393 -30.03 -3.85 31.42
N PRO A 394 -31.23 -4.13 31.98
CA PRO A 394 -31.42 -5.20 32.97
C PRO A 394 -31.20 -6.61 32.39
N LYS A 395 -31.36 -6.79 31.07
CA LYS A 395 -31.08 -8.06 30.38
C LYS A 395 -29.58 -8.30 30.12
N CYS A 396 -28.73 -7.28 30.34
CA CYS A 396 -27.32 -7.28 29.98
C CYS A 396 -26.44 -7.00 31.21
N GLN A 397 -26.65 -7.73 32.30
CA GLN A 397 -25.87 -7.51 33.51
C GLN A 397 -24.45 -8.07 33.38
N LEU A 398 -23.44 -7.19 33.41
CA LEU A 398 -22.02 -7.55 33.38
C LEU A 398 -21.49 -8.17 34.69
N TYR A 399 -22.18 -7.96 35.81
CA TYR A 399 -21.73 -8.38 37.15
C TYR A 399 -20.27 -7.97 37.44
N LEU A 400 -19.42 -8.90 37.87
CA LEU A 400 -18.02 -8.65 38.20
C LEU A 400 -17.20 -8.11 37.01
N ALA A 401 -17.57 -8.44 35.77
CA ALA A 401 -16.94 -7.85 34.57
C ALA A 401 -17.17 -6.32 34.48
N GLY A 402 -18.31 -5.85 35.00
CA GLY A 402 -18.68 -4.44 35.10
C GLY A 402 -17.96 -3.68 36.21
N SER A 403 -17.39 -4.40 37.19
CA SER A 403 -16.79 -3.84 38.40
C SER A 403 -15.46 -3.10 38.15
N TRP A 404 -14.98 -2.40 39.18
CA TRP A 404 -13.68 -1.75 39.18
C TRP A 404 -12.52 -2.68 38.81
N TYR A 405 -12.57 -3.98 39.17
CA TYR A 405 -11.55 -4.95 38.78
C TYR A 405 -11.50 -5.17 37.26
N GLY A 406 -12.66 -5.17 36.58
CA GLY A 406 -12.75 -5.25 35.12
C GLY A 406 -12.39 -3.94 34.40
N LEU A 407 -12.30 -2.80 35.10
CA LEU A 407 -11.88 -1.51 34.55
C LEU A 407 -10.39 -1.22 34.79
N ILE A 408 -9.90 -1.54 35.99
CA ILE A 408 -8.52 -1.28 36.41
C ILE A 408 -7.58 -2.35 35.83
N GLY A 409 -8.02 -3.62 35.78
CA GLY A 409 -7.16 -4.79 35.58
C GLY A 409 -6.43 -5.20 36.86
N ASP A 410 -5.59 -6.25 36.78
CA ASP A 410 -4.82 -6.75 37.92
C ASP A 410 -3.69 -5.79 38.33
N HIS A 411 -4.01 -4.78 39.14
CA HIS A 411 -3.02 -3.84 39.65
C HIS A 411 -2.49 -4.15 41.06
N ASN A 412 -3.05 -5.14 41.77
CA ASN A 412 -2.90 -5.23 43.23
C ASN A 412 -2.29 -6.51 43.83
N TYR A 413 -1.65 -7.39 43.06
CA TYR A 413 -0.80 -8.43 43.66
C TYR A 413 0.56 -8.52 42.96
N ASN A 414 1.60 -8.13 43.71
CA ASN A 414 3.02 -8.13 43.40
C ASN A 414 3.52 -7.03 42.44
N GLN A 415 4.27 -6.09 43.01
CA GLN A 415 5.10 -5.08 42.31
C GLN A 415 6.20 -5.68 41.39
N GLN A 416 6.27 -7.01 41.28
CA GLN A 416 7.09 -7.75 40.30
C GLN A 416 6.31 -8.23 39.07
N LEU A 417 4.97 -8.17 39.07
CA LEU A 417 4.08 -8.37 37.91
C LEU A 417 3.73 -7.00 37.28
N LYS A 418 4.74 -6.18 37.01
CA LYS A 418 4.57 -4.94 36.24
C LYS A 418 4.14 -5.31 34.82
N LEU A 419 2.83 -5.19 34.57
CA LEU A 419 2.20 -4.94 33.27
C LEU A 419 2.44 -6.00 32.19
N ILE A 420 1.68 -7.08 32.28
CA ILE A 420 1.52 -8.05 31.19
C ILE A 420 0.65 -7.41 30.09
N GLY A 421 1.19 -7.22 28.89
CA GLY A 421 0.41 -6.90 27.69
C GLY A 421 -0.23 -5.51 27.66
N LYS A 422 0.56 -4.42 27.78
CA LYS A 422 0.03 -3.07 27.48
C LYS A 422 -0.23 -2.96 25.97
N SER A 423 -1.49 -2.76 25.59
CA SER A 423 -1.88 -2.30 24.25
C SER A 423 -2.07 -0.79 24.27
N ILE A 424 -1.39 -0.06 23.38
CA ILE A 424 -1.65 1.35 23.15
C ILE A 424 -2.53 1.44 21.91
N LEU A 425 -3.78 1.85 22.09
CA LEU A 425 -4.67 2.24 20.99
C LEU A 425 -4.65 3.75 20.89
N LEU A 426 -4.19 4.26 19.76
CA LEU A 426 -4.23 5.66 19.37
C LEU A 426 -5.26 5.77 18.26
N HIS A 427 -6.26 6.60 18.44
CA HIS A 427 -7.32 6.81 17.46
C HIS A 427 -7.60 8.30 17.36
N ASN A 428 -7.79 8.78 16.14
CA ASN A 428 -8.37 10.09 15.92
C ASN A 428 -8.90 10.21 14.49
N GLU A 429 -9.81 11.17 14.31
CA GLU A 429 -10.47 11.43 13.03
C GLU A 429 -10.26 12.87 12.59
N LEU A 430 -10.11 13.05 11.28
CA LEU A 430 -10.14 14.34 10.63
C LEU A 430 -11.42 14.45 9.81
N ILE A 431 -12.31 15.31 10.28
CA ILE A 431 -13.59 15.57 9.63
C ILE A 431 -13.41 16.79 8.73
N HIS A 432 -13.67 16.64 7.43
CA HIS A 432 -13.70 17.78 6.53
C HIS A 432 -14.85 18.73 6.93
N ILE A 433 -14.66 20.04 6.75
CA ILE A 433 -15.63 21.08 7.19
C ILE A 433 -17.06 20.84 6.66
N ASN A 434 -17.19 20.18 5.51
CA ASN A 434 -18.48 19.87 4.88
C ASN A 434 -19.09 18.51 5.33
N ASN A 435 -18.45 17.77 6.24
CA ASN A 435 -18.86 16.43 6.72
C ASN A 435 -19.11 15.37 5.63
N GLN A 436 -18.56 15.56 4.43
CA GLN A 436 -18.70 14.62 3.31
C GLN A 436 -17.58 13.58 3.25
N LEU A 437 -16.43 13.93 3.83
CA LEU A 437 -15.22 13.12 3.84
C LEU A 437 -14.66 13.13 5.26
N LEU A 438 -14.30 11.95 5.71
CA LEU A 438 -13.67 11.69 6.98
C LEU A 438 -12.40 10.88 6.73
N ILE A 439 -11.31 11.29 7.35
CA ILE A 439 -10.09 10.51 7.37
C ILE A 439 -9.97 9.94 8.78
N ASP A 440 -10.09 8.63 8.88
CA ASP A 440 -9.84 7.91 10.12
C ASP A 440 -8.37 7.45 10.13
N TYR A 441 -7.67 7.68 11.23
CA TYR A 441 -6.37 7.07 11.45
C TYR A 441 -6.29 6.48 12.86
N HIS A 442 -5.85 5.23 12.92
CA HIS A 442 -5.61 4.56 14.18
C HIS A 442 -4.31 3.78 14.16
N SER A 443 -3.64 3.81 15.30
CA SER A 443 -2.45 3.01 15.57
C SER A 443 -2.69 2.13 16.77
N TYR A 444 -2.30 0.88 16.66
CA TYR A 444 -2.34 -0.08 17.73
C TYR A 444 -0.92 -0.60 17.95
N LEU A 445 -0.48 -0.67 19.20
CA LEU A 445 0.82 -1.23 19.59
C LEU A 445 0.60 -2.23 20.70
N VAL A 446 1.08 -3.45 20.55
CA VAL A 446 1.07 -4.46 21.62
C VAL A 446 2.47 -4.92 21.95
N TYR A 447 2.73 -4.91 23.26
CA TYR A 447 3.94 -5.40 23.87
C TYR A 447 3.70 -6.72 24.61
N ASP A 448 4.75 -7.51 24.74
CA ASP A 448 4.75 -8.70 25.59
C ASP A 448 4.87 -8.34 27.08
N SER A 449 4.75 -9.34 27.96
CA SER A 449 5.01 -9.22 29.40
C SER A 449 6.40 -8.71 29.77
N TYR A 450 7.35 -8.80 28.83
CA TYR A 450 8.72 -8.34 28.99
C TYR A 450 9.00 -7.04 28.21
N ASN A 451 7.94 -6.32 27.80
CA ASN A 451 8.00 -5.07 27.02
C ASN A 451 8.60 -5.19 25.60
N GLY A 452 8.83 -6.39 25.06
CA GLY A 452 9.14 -6.58 23.64
C GLY A 452 7.92 -6.27 22.77
N LEU A 453 8.10 -5.54 21.66
CA LEU A 453 7.04 -5.33 20.68
C LEU A 453 6.60 -6.68 20.10
N LYS A 454 5.29 -6.89 19.95
CA LYS A 454 4.69 -8.06 19.27
C LYS A 454 3.98 -7.69 17.99
N LEU A 455 3.12 -6.67 18.04
CA LEU A 455 2.40 -6.19 16.87
C LEU A 455 2.27 -4.66 16.94
N SER A 456 2.53 -4.00 15.82
CA SER A 456 2.35 -2.57 15.63
C SER A 456 1.59 -2.39 14.35
N ASN A 457 0.36 -1.90 14.41
CA ASN A 457 -0.44 -1.60 13.23
C ASN A 457 -0.68 -0.09 13.18
N PHE A 458 -0.47 0.53 12.03
CA PHE A 458 -0.90 1.89 11.74
C PHE A 458 -1.77 1.86 10.49
N MET A 459 -3.02 2.27 10.61
CA MET A 459 -4.00 2.27 9.53
C MET A 459 -4.58 3.66 9.33
N MET A 460 -4.81 4.01 8.06
CA MET A 460 -5.43 5.26 7.63
C MET A 460 -6.48 4.94 6.56
N ASN A 461 -7.73 5.30 6.84
CA ASN A 461 -8.87 5.05 5.98
C ASN A 461 -9.48 6.38 5.53
N LEU A 462 -9.93 6.44 4.28
CA LEU A 462 -10.75 7.51 3.76
C LEU A 462 -12.19 7.02 3.72
N ILE A 463 -13.04 7.64 4.52
CA ILE A 463 -14.46 7.33 4.62
C ILE A 463 -15.22 8.46 3.93
N SER A 464 -15.94 8.10 2.87
CA SER A 464 -16.90 8.96 2.21
C SER A 464 -18.32 8.55 2.62
N LYS A 465 -19.31 9.30 2.14
CA LYS A 465 -20.72 8.95 2.38
C LYS A 465 -21.12 7.62 1.76
N ASP A 466 -20.47 7.24 0.66
CA ASP A 466 -20.85 6.09 -0.16
C ASP A 466 -19.95 4.88 0.11
N ASP A 467 -18.64 5.10 0.27
CA ASP A 467 -17.64 4.03 0.43
C ASP A 467 -16.51 4.37 1.42
N GLU A 468 -15.84 3.32 1.93
CA GLU A 468 -14.60 3.37 2.69
C GLU A 468 -13.43 2.81 1.87
N ILE A 469 -12.30 3.52 1.85
CA ILE A 469 -11.10 3.13 1.14
C ILE A 469 -9.92 3.10 2.10
N LEU A 470 -9.26 1.94 2.20
CA LEU A 470 -7.98 1.80 2.89
C LEU A 470 -6.88 2.57 2.13
N LEU A 471 -6.44 3.70 2.67
CA LEU A 471 -5.37 4.51 2.06
C LEU A 471 -4.00 3.88 2.33
N PHE A 472 -3.75 3.53 3.59
CA PHE A 472 -2.45 3.04 4.03
C PHE A 472 -2.60 2.17 5.28
N ASN A 473 -1.92 1.03 5.30
CA ASN A 473 -1.75 0.21 6.48
C ASN A 473 -0.30 -0.26 6.54
N PHE A 474 0.35 -0.01 7.66
CA PHE A 474 1.69 -0.48 7.94
C PHE A 474 1.69 -1.28 9.22
N ASN A 475 2.03 -2.55 9.09
CA ASN A 475 1.99 -3.49 10.20
C ASN A 475 3.39 -4.09 10.40
N ILE A 476 3.81 -4.16 11.66
CA ILE A 476 5.08 -4.76 12.10
C ILE A 476 4.72 -5.85 13.08
N GLN A 477 5.26 -7.03 12.85
CA GLN A 477 5.01 -8.23 13.62
C GLN A 477 6.34 -8.76 14.13
N ALA A 478 6.37 -9.17 15.39
CA ALA A 478 7.61 -9.62 16.01
C ALA A 478 7.35 -10.80 16.93
N ASN A 479 8.30 -11.73 16.95
CA ASN A 479 8.26 -12.90 17.81
C ASN A 479 9.48 -12.94 18.73
N GLU A 480 9.22 -13.22 20.00
CA GLU A 480 10.22 -13.52 21.03
C GLU A 480 11.40 -12.55 21.19
N LEU A 481 11.24 -11.26 20.83
CA LEU A 481 12.30 -10.23 20.95
C LEU A 481 12.97 -10.17 22.33
N ASN A 482 12.30 -10.63 23.38
CA ASN A 482 12.81 -10.69 24.75
C ASN A 482 14.01 -11.63 24.92
N ASN A 483 14.12 -12.66 24.08
CA ASN A 483 15.27 -13.58 24.10
C ASN A 483 16.60 -12.84 23.83
N LEU A 484 16.54 -11.69 23.14
CA LEU A 484 17.70 -10.85 22.87
C LEU A 484 18.14 -10.03 24.11
N ILE A 485 17.19 -9.62 24.95
CA ILE A 485 17.43 -8.76 26.12
C ILE A 485 17.93 -9.60 27.32
N ASN A 486 17.41 -10.82 27.49
CA ASN A 486 17.75 -11.72 28.60
C ASN A 486 19.14 -12.39 28.51
N LEU A 487 19.90 -12.17 27.44
CA LEU A 487 21.30 -12.59 27.36
C LEU A 487 22.22 -11.80 28.32
N SER A 488 21.78 -10.60 28.75
CA SER A 488 22.56 -9.72 29.64
C SER A 488 22.42 -10.04 31.14
N SER A 489 21.37 -10.76 31.55
CA SER A 489 21.04 -11.05 32.96
C SER A 489 21.57 -12.39 33.49
N ARG A 490 22.35 -13.15 32.70
CA ARG A 490 23.17 -14.27 33.21
C ARG A 490 24.44 -13.76 33.89
N LYS A 491 24.29 -13.05 35.01
CA LYS A 491 25.40 -12.83 35.96
C LYS A 491 24.96 -13.15 37.40
N GLN A 492 25.58 -14.22 37.90
CA GLN A 492 25.96 -14.44 39.30
C GLN A 492 24.84 -14.51 40.35
N GLN A 493 24.30 -15.70 40.57
CA GLN A 493 24.05 -16.16 41.94
C GLN A 493 25.18 -17.13 42.32
N PRO A 494 25.92 -16.88 43.41
CA PRO A 494 26.90 -17.84 43.91
C PRO A 494 26.17 -19.05 44.51
N PRO A 495 26.74 -20.27 44.43
CA PRO A 495 26.14 -21.43 45.06
C PRO A 495 26.27 -21.28 46.58
N SER A 496 25.15 -21.07 47.27
CA SER A 496 25.11 -21.22 48.73
C SER A 496 25.27 -22.70 49.07
N SER A 497 26.42 -23.03 49.64
CA SER A 497 26.72 -24.31 50.27
C SER A 497 25.90 -24.50 51.55
N SER A 498 25.07 -25.55 51.63
CA SER A 498 24.91 -26.37 52.85
C SER A 498 23.96 -27.57 52.67
N SER A 499 24.50 -28.73 53.07
CA SER A 499 23.87 -29.93 53.66
C SER A 499 22.92 -30.83 52.84
N SER A 500 23.51 -31.92 52.36
CA SER A 500 23.07 -33.31 52.36
C SER A 500 21.71 -33.69 53.00
N SER A 501 20.84 -34.33 52.22
CA SER A 501 20.44 -35.73 52.46
C SER A 501 19.69 -36.30 51.27
N THR A 502 20.06 -37.53 50.92
CA THR A 502 19.61 -38.40 49.85
C THR A 502 18.09 -38.66 49.84
N LYS A 503 17.47 -38.61 48.65
CA LYS A 503 16.51 -39.63 48.15
C LYS A 503 16.07 -39.40 46.70
N THR A 504 16.26 -40.47 45.92
CA THR A 504 15.56 -40.89 44.69
C THR A 504 15.62 -39.98 43.46
N LEU A 505 16.53 -40.36 42.55
CA LEU A 505 16.46 -40.04 41.12
C LEU A 505 15.10 -40.49 40.55
N THR A 506 14.26 -39.52 40.21
CA THR A 506 13.44 -39.59 39.02
C THR A 506 13.90 -38.44 38.13
N THR A 507 14.64 -38.79 37.08
CA THR A 507 15.03 -37.88 36.00
C THR A 507 13.77 -37.45 35.26
N SER A 508 13.10 -36.43 35.77
CA SER A 508 12.22 -35.57 34.98
C SER A 508 13.13 -34.62 34.20
N THR A 509 13.56 -35.07 33.02
CA THR A 509 14.06 -34.19 31.96
C THR A 509 12.93 -33.27 31.54
N SER A 510 12.71 -32.20 32.32
CA SER A 510 12.02 -31.01 31.88
C SER A 510 12.98 -30.21 31.00
N THR A 511 13.22 -30.71 29.79
CA THR A 511 13.79 -29.93 28.70
C THR A 511 12.75 -28.90 28.26
N THR A 512 12.60 -27.83 29.02
CA THR A 512 11.95 -26.59 28.55
C THR A 512 12.96 -25.84 27.68
N THR A 513 13.14 -26.35 26.46
CA THR A 513 13.83 -25.65 25.37
C THR A 513 12.84 -25.44 24.23
N THR A 514 11.88 -24.56 24.41
CA THR A 514 11.27 -23.84 23.29
C THR A 514 12.01 -22.51 23.18
N THR A 515 13.22 -22.54 22.65
CA THR A 515 13.86 -21.32 22.12
C THR A 515 13.18 -21.05 20.78
N GLY A 516 12.08 -20.30 20.78
CA GLY A 516 11.51 -19.84 19.53
C GLY A 516 12.50 -18.91 18.84
N GLU A 517 12.50 -18.96 17.52
CA GLU A 517 13.35 -18.08 16.72
C GLU A 517 12.85 -16.64 16.84
N THR A 518 13.78 -15.72 17.12
CA THR A 518 13.49 -14.29 17.16
C THR A 518 13.47 -13.73 15.76
N TRP A 519 12.35 -13.11 15.40
CA TRP A 519 12.16 -12.50 14.09
C TRP A 519 11.26 -11.26 14.15
N VAL A 520 11.42 -10.38 13.16
CA VAL A 520 10.59 -9.19 12.95
C VAL A 520 10.25 -9.10 11.46
N ASN A 521 8.96 -9.07 11.17
CA ASN A 521 8.41 -8.91 9.83
C ASN A 521 7.63 -7.60 9.74
N TYR A 522 7.47 -7.09 8.52
CA TYR A 522 6.52 -6.01 8.24
C TYR A 522 5.73 -6.31 6.99
N ASP A 523 4.50 -5.81 6.98
CA ASP A 523 3.56 -5.83 5.89
C ASP A 523 3.06 -4.40 5.63
N LEU A 524 2.80 -4.09 4.37
CA LEU A 524 2.40 -2.76 3.93
C LEU A 524 1.30 -2.88 2.89
N ASN A 525 0.16 -2.25 3.16
CA ASN A 525 -0.94 -2.11 2.22
C ASN A 525 -1.16 -0.64 1.91
N TYR A 526 -1.45 -0.32 0.66
CA TYR A 526 -1.76 1.05 0.24
C TYR A 526 -2.76 1.03 -0.91
N LEU A 527 -3.75 1.93 -0.89
CA LEU A 527 -4.76 2.07 -1.95
C LEU A 527 -5.38 0.71 -2.39
N GLY A 528 -5.66 -0.17 -1.41
CA GLY A 528 -6.20 -1.52 -1.65
C GLY A 528 -5.20 -2.57 -2.16
N ILE A 529 -3.92 -2.25 -2.30
CA ILE A 529 -2.86 -3.15 -2.77
C ILE A 529 -2.03 -3.64 -1.57
N SER A 530 -1.92 -4.94 -1.40
CA SER A 530 -1.09 -5.57 -0.37
C SER A 530 0.30 -5.93 -0.92
N LEU A 531 1.36 -5.57 -0.19
CA LEU A 531 2.71 -6.07 -0.47
C LEU A 531 2.98 -7.35 0.33
N LEU A 532 3.85 -8.20 -0.21
CA LEU A 532 4.27 -9.42 0.47
C LEU A 532 4.95 -9.08 1.82
N PRO A 533 4.63 -9.80 2.92
CA PRO A 533 5.35 -9.63 4.18
C PRO A 533 6.86 -9.84 3.99
N ASN A 534 7.64 -8.89 4.50
CA ASN A 534 9.09 -8.90 4.40
C ASN A 534 9.71 -9.06 5.79
N GLU A 535 10.74 -9.88 5.86
CA GLU A 535 11.53 -10.05 7.07
C GLU A 535 12.57 -8.93 7.20
N LEU A 536 12.48 -8.15 8.29
CA LEU A 536 13.53 -7.19 8.66
C LEU A 536 14.71 -7.92 9.30
N PHE A 537 14.41 -8.95 10.07
CA PHE A 537 15.38 -9.67 10.86
C PHE A 537 14.85 -11.05 11.25
N SER A 538 15.66 -12.08 11.03
CA SER A 538 15.59 -13.39 11.70
C SER A 538 16.94 -13.70 12.36
N GLY A 539 16.89 -14.37 13.50
CA GLY A 539 18.06 -14.98 14.14
C GLY A 539 18.52 -14.24 15.39
N GLY A 540 19.77 -14.43 15.79
CA GLY A 540 20.29 -13.93 17.08
C GLY A 540 20.89 -12.52 17.04
N LEU A 541 21.48 -12.11 18.17
CA LEU A 541 22.11 -10.80 18.38
C LEU A 541 23.09 -10.37 17.26
N SER A 542 23.76 -11.33 16.60
CA SER A 542 24.72 -11.05 15.52
C SER A 542 24.05 -10.41 14.29
N ASN A 543 22.88 -10.87 13.88
CA ASN A 543 22.13 -10.29 12.78
C ASN A 543 21.54 -8.93 13.16
N LEU A 544 21.17 -8.76 14.43
CA LEU A 544 20.63 -7.51 14.95
C LEU A 544 21.72 -6.43 15.04
N MET A 545 22.94 -6.80 15.42
CA MET A 545 24.09 -5.90 15.38
C MET A 545 24.44 -5.48 13.95
N LYS A 546 24.35 -6.38 12.97
CA LYS A 546 24.51 -6.00 11.55
C LYS A 546 23.46 -4.97 11.13
N LEU A 547 22.21 -5.13 11.58
CA LEU A 547 21.13 -4.20 11.28
C LEU A 547 21.38 -2.83 11.93
N PHE A 548 21.78 -2.76 13.20
CA PHE A 548 22.14 -1.49 13.84
C PHE A 548 23.35 -0.81 13.19
N LEU A 549 24.32 -1.58 12.70
CA LEU A 549 25.46 -1.04 11.96
C LEU A 549 25.07 -0.55 10.55
N SER A 550 23.99 -1.06 9.96
CA SER A 550 23.49 -0.62 8.66
C SER A 550 22.47 0.50 8.74
N THR A 551 21.86 0.76 9.91
CA THR A 551 20.94 1.89 10.09
C THR A 551 21.69 3.22 10.05
N THR A 552 21.09 4.19 9.37
CA THR A 552 21.63 5.54 9.21
C THR A 552 20.67 6.59 9.74
N ASN A 553 21.22 7.66 10.33
CA ASN A 553 20.45 8.88 10.64
C ASN A 553 20.04 9.65 9.36
N GLN A 554 20.55 9.25 8.20
CA GLN A 554 20.15 9.79 6.90
C GLN A 554 18.94 9.03 6.34
N PHE A 555 18.09 9.76 5.61
CA PHE A 555 16.90 9.18 4.99
C PHE A 555 17.28 8.19 3.89
N THR A 556 16.76 6.98 4.01
CA THR A 556 16.86 5.92 3.01
C THR A 556 15.48 5.61 2.45
N SER A 557 15.35 5.41 1.14
CA SER A 557 14.07 5.11 0.51
C SER A 557 13.69 3.65 0.74
N LEU A 558 12.51 3.43 1.34
CA LEU A 558 11.92 2.12 1.59
C LEU A 558 11.00 1.71 0.45
N LEU A 559 10.13 2.63 0.01
CA LEU A 559 9.11 2.35 -0.98
C LEU A 559 8.89 3.58 -1.86
N LYS A 560 8.76 3.35 -3.16
CA LYS A 560 8.41 4.35 -4.17
C LYS A 560 7.17 3.86 -4.90
N ILE A 561 6.14 4.69 -4.93
CA ILE A 561 4.86 4.39 -5.59
C ILE A 561 4.62 5.47 -6.63
N ILE A 562 4.25 5.04 -7.84
CA ILE A 562 3.74 5.90 -8.90
C ILE A 562 2.50 5.19 -9.44
N GLN A 563 1.33 5.73 -9.15
CA GLN A 563 0.05 5.11 -9.51
C GLN A 563 -0.89 6.16 -10.07
N LEU A 564 -1.70 5.77 -11.05
CA LEU A 564 -2.78 6.56 -11.62
C LEU A 564 -4.15 6.12 -11.05
N PRO A 565 -4.53 6.58 -9.84
CA PRO A 565 -5.78 6.17 -9.18
C PRO A 565 -7.04 6.56 -9.93
N ILE A 566 -7.05 7.72 -10.61
CA ILE A 566 -8.18 8.15 -11.45
C ILE A 566 -7.71 8.17 -12.89
N ASP A 567 -8.37 7.36 -13.71
CA ASP A 567 -8.11 7.24 -15.12
C ASP A 567 -9.43 7.13 -15.88
N GLN A 568 -9.99 8.28 -16.23
CA GLN A 568 -11.29 8.35 -16.89
C GLN A 568 -11.19 9.15 -18.18
N ARG A 569 -11.57 8.52 -19.29
CA ARG A 569 -11.80 9.19 -20.57
C ARG A 569 -13.25 8.96 -20.97
N ILE A 570 -14.00 10.05 -21.07
CA ILE A 570 -15.39 10.05 -21.55
C ILE A 570 -15.40 10.71 -22.92
N GLN A 571 -15.87 9.99 -23.93
CA GLN A 571 -16.08 10.52 -25.27
C GLN A 571 -17.55 10.36 -25.63
N THR A 572 -18.22 11.48 -25.91
CA THR A 572 -19.64 11.48 -26.30
C THR A 572 -19.85 12.36 -27.52
N THR A 573 -20.67 11.86 -28.44
CA THR A 573 -21.13 12.65 -29.60
C THR A 573 -22.42 13.36 -29.22
N ILE A 574 -22.50 14.64 -29.55
CA ILE A 574 -23.72 15.45 -29.38
C ILE A 574 -24.53 15.36 -30.67
N SER A 575 -25.85 15.53 -30.58
CA SER A 575 -26.75 15.63 -31.74
C SER A 575 -26.35 16.70 -32.76
N SER A 576 -25.54 17.69 -32.38
CA SER A 576 -24.96 18.68 -33.29
C SER A 576 -23.81 18.14 -34.17
N GLY A 577 -23.42 16.87 -34.03
CA GLY A 577 -22.28 16.28 -34.73
C GLY A 577 -20.91 16.58 -34.09
N TRP A 578 -20.90 17.23 -32.92
CA TRP A 578 -19.69 17.58 -32.20
C TRP A 578 -19.31 16.44 -31.26
N LEU A 579 -18.02 16.23 -31.02
CA LEU A 579 -17.52 15.29 -30.03
C LEU A 579 -17.01 16.06 -28.82
N ILE A 580 -17.53 15.70 -27.65
CA ILE A 580 -16.99 16.10 -26.36
C ILE A 580 -16.09 14.98 -25.89
N GLN A 581 -14.86 15.34 -25.51
CA GLN A 581 -13.96 14.46 -24.81
C GLN A 581 -13.60 15.10 -23.47
N ILE A 582 -13.78 14.34 -22.40
CA ILE A 582 -13.38 14.70 -21.05
C ILE A 582 -12.36 13.67 -20.60
N ASP A 583 -11.13 14.12 -20.41
CA ASP A 583 -10.06 13.32 -19.82
C ASP A 583 -9.85 13.80 -18.39
N HIS A 584 -10.02 12.90 -17.43
CA HIS A 584 -9.81 13.14 -16.00
C HIS A 584 -8.77 12.14 -15.50
N LEU A 585 -7.59 12.65 -15.19
CA LEU A 585 -6.43 11.87 -14.80
C LEU A 585 -5.92 12.39 -13.47
N THR A 586 -5.76 11.50 -12.50
CA THR A 586 -5.10 11.83 -11.24
C THR A 586 -3.93 10.90 -11.05
N ILE A 587 -2.73 11.46 -10.91
CA ILE A 587 -1.51 10.72 -10.59
C ILE A 587 -1.17 10.94 -9.11
N PHE A 588 -0.81 9.85 -8.46
CA PHE A 588 -0.33 9.80 -7.09
C PHE A 588 1.10 9.25 -7.08
N THR A 589 2.02 10.03 -6.52
CA THR A 589 3.40 9.63 -6.32
C THR A 589 3.75 9.72 -4.84
N MET A 590 4.35 8.66 -4.31
CA MET A 590 4.73 8.59 -2.90
C MET A 590 6.13 8.03 -2.77
N ASN A 591 6.90 8.59 -1.84
CA ASN A 591 8.20 8.08 -1.45
C ASN A 591 8.29 8.00 0.06
N ILE A 592 8.34 6.77 0.58
CA ILE A 592 8.50 6.49 1.99
C ILE A 592 9.98 6.40 2.29
N LEU A 593 10.44 7.30 3.15
CA LEU A 593 11.82 7.41 3.60
C LEU A 593 11.90 7.04 5.07
N ASN A 594 12.98 6.39 5.48
CA ASN A 594 13.24 6.05 6.87
C ASN A 594 14.61 6.53 7.31
N ALA A 595 14.68 7.08 8.52
CA ALA A 595 15.91 7.46 9.20
C ALA A 595 15.83 7.00 10.65
N ILE A 596 16.88 6.32 11.11
CA ILE A 596 16.94 5.75 12.45
C ILE A 596 18.19 6.26 13.15
N GLU A 597 18.02 6.80 14.35
CA GLU A 597 19.08 7.19 15.26
C GLU A 597 18.97 6.36 16.53
N THR A 598 19.96 5.51 16.79
CA THR A 598 20.03 4.72 18.03
C THR A 598 21.25 5.08 18.83
N ASN A 599 21.06 5.24 20.14
CA ASN A 599 22.15 5.41 21.08
C ASN A 599 22.10 4.33 22.15
N LEU A 600 23.00 3.34 22.00
CA LEU A 600 23.11 2.20 22.91
C LEU A 600 23.51 2.63 24.33
N TRP A 601 24.33 3.67 24.50
CA TRP A 601 24.82 4.11 25.81
C TRP A 601 23.75 4.79 26.64
N TYR A 602 22.93 5.62 25.99
CA TYR A 602 21.81 6.30 26.65
C TYR A 602 20.52 5.49 26.59
N PHE A 603 20.55 4.31 25.97
CA PHE A 603 19.40 3.44 25.78
C PHE A 603 18.22 4.18 25.13
N THR A 604 18.52 4.98 24.10
CA THR A 604 17.53 5.79 23.39
C THR A 604 17.45 5.41 21.93
N GLY A 605 16.24 5.40 21.39
CA GLY A 605 15.99 5.21 19.96
C GLY A 605 15.11 6.33 19.41
N ARG A 606 15.44 6.77 18.21
CA ARG A 606 14.67 7.73 17.43
C ARG A 606 14.47 7.19 16.03
N ASN A 607 13.26 7.24 15.52
CA ASN A 607 12.95 6.87 14.15
C ASN A 607 12.08 7.96 13.53
N ASN A 608 12.34 8.32 12.27
CA ASN A 608 11.44 9.10 11.44
C ASN A 608 11.13 8.37 10.14
N LEU A 609 9.86 8.01 10.00
CA LEU A 609 9.26 7.58 8.76
C LEU A 609 8.65 8.80 8.05
N ARG A 610 9.30 9.28 7.01
CA ARG A 610 8.85 10.41 6.20
C ARG A 610 8.15 9.92 4.93
N SER A 611 6.87 10.23 4.81
CA SER A 611 6.08 9.98 3.61
C SER A 611 6.00 11.24 2.77
N LYS A 612 6.78 11.32 1.68
CA LYS A 612 6.64 12.39 0.69
C LYS A 612 5.52 12.05 -0.28
N ILE A 613 4.61 13.00 -0.51
CA ILE A 613 3.41 12.82 -1.31
C ILE A 613 3.36 13.92 -2.38
N GLY A 614 3.25 13.50 -3.63
CA GLY A 614 2.96 14.33 -4.79
C GLY A 614 1.67 13.84 -5.45
N LEU A 615 0.67 14.70 -5.55
CA LEU A 615 -0.60 14.39 -6.21
C LEU A 615 -0.86 15.46 -7.28
N ILE A 616 -1.24 15.03 -8.48
CA ILE A 616 -1.71 15.93 -9.54
C ILE A 616 -3.03 15.39 -10.05
N ASN A 617 -4.02 16.26 -10.14
CA ASN A 617 -5.30 16.00 -10.79
C ASN A 617 -5.47 16.94 -11.97
N ASP A 618 -5.59 16.37 -13.17
CA ASP A 618 -5.81 17.07 -14.43
C ASP A 618 -7.15 16.70 -15.03
N ILE A 619 -7.90 17.73 -15.41
CA ILE A 619 -9.15 17.63 -16.15
C ILE A 619 -8.98 18.41 -17.45
N LYS A 620 -9.06 17.71 -18.58
CA LYS A 620 -8.99 18.26 -19.93
C LYS A 620 -10.32 18.03 -20.62
N ILE A 621 -10.95 19.11 -21.08
CA ILE A 621 -12.20 19.08 -21.83
C ILE A 621 -11.91 19.59 -23.23
N HIS A 622 -12.18 18.75 -24.21
CA HIS A 622 -12.04 19.04 -25.62
C HIS A 622 -13.40 19.02 -26.28
N LEU A 623 -13.67 20.07 -27.07
CA LEU A 623 -14.83 20.13 -27.94
C LEU A 623 -14.35 20.14 -29.39
N VAL A 624 -14.79 19.14 -30.12
CA VAL A 624 -14.20 18.75 -31.40
C VAL A 624 -15.28 18.76 -32.45
N GLN A 625 -14.99 19.44 -33.56
CA GLN A 625 -15.84 19.37 -34.74
C GLN A 625 -15.23 18.39 -35.74
N PHE A 626 -15.98 17.36 -36.12
CA PHE A 626 -15.64 16.53 -37.28
C PHE A 626 -16.14 17.25 -38.53
N TYR A 627 -15.22 17.70 -39.38
CA TYR A 627 -15.57 18.18 -40.71
C TYR A 627 -15.77 16.96 -41.61
N ASN A 628 -16.97 16.81 -42.15
CA ASN A 628 -17.34 15.72 -43.04
C ASN A 628 -17.22 16.09 -44.53
N GLU A 629 -16.57 17.20 -44.85
CA GLU A 629 -16.47 17.70 -46.23
C GLU A 629 -15.02 17.64 -46.72
N ASP A 630 -14.87 16.85 -47.78
CA ASP A 630 -13.75 16.66 -48.70
C ASP A 630 -12.56 15.80 -48.23
N ASN A 631 -12.20 14.85 -49.10
CA ASN A 631 -11.13 13.85 -49.03
C ASN A 631 -9.70 14.41 -48.85
N THR A 632 -9.55 15.61 -48.31
CA THR A 632 -8.27 16.17 -47.88
C THR A 632 -8.26 16.28 -46.36
N MET A 633 -7.64 15.28 -45.72
CA MET A 633 -6.96 15.33 -44.42
C MET A 633 -7.09 16.66 -43.66
N ASN A 634 -8.22 16.87 -42.99
CA ASN A 634 -8.36 17.97 -42.05
C ASN A 634 -8.38 17.40 -40.63
N MET A 635 -7.28 17.60 -39.91
CA MET A 635 -7.18 17.29 -38.49
C MET A 635 -8.41 17.88 -37.76
N PRO A 636 -9.05 17.11 -36.86
CA PRO A 636 -10.13 17.64 -36.05
C PRO A 636 -9.57 18.81 -35.23
N ARG A 637 -10.11 20.01 -35.45
CA ARG A 637 -9.72 21.19 -34.70
C ARG A 637 -10.57 21.24 -33.43
N SER A 638 -9.91 21.28 -32.27
CA SER A 638 -10.59 21.62 -31.03
C SER A 638 -11.03 23.08 -31.11
N GLN A 639 -12.35 23.29 -31.10
CA GLN A 639 -12.96 24.63 -31.11
C GLN A 639 -12.87 25.25 -29.71
N LEU A 640 -12.94 24.40 -28.68
CA LEU A 640 -12.77 24.77 -27.28
C LEU A 640 -11.86 23.74 -26.60
N TYR A 641 -10.90 24.24 -25.85
CA TYR A 641 -10.07 23.46 -24.94
C TYR A 641 -10.09 24.10 -23.56
N ILE A 642 -10.52 23.35 -22.56
CA ILE A 642 -10.42 23.73 -21.16
C ILE A 642 -9.49 22.75 -20.47
N HIS A 643 -8.49 23.27 -19.78
CA HIS A 643 -7.58 22.48 -18.97
C HIS A 643 -7.55 23.06 -17.56
N LYS A 644 -8.06 22.29 -16.62
CA LYS A 644 -8.06 22.63 -15.21
C LYS A 644 -7.31 21.56 -14.45
N GLY A 645 -6.44 21.95 -13.54
CA GLY A 645 -5.78 20.98 -12.70
C GLY A 645 -5.35 21.55 -11.37
N ASN A 646 -5.08 20.65 -10.44
CA ASN A 646 -4.59 20.97 -9.11
C ASN A 646 -3.45 20.01 -8.79
N ALA A 647 -2.40 20.53 -8.17
CA ALA A 647 -1.27 19.75 -7.71
C ALA A 647 -1.00 20.01 -6.23
N ILE A 648 -0.61 18.97 -5.51
CA ILE A 648 -0.26 19.02 -4.10
C ILE A 648 1.11 18.38 -3.92
N GLN A 649 1.98 19.06 -3.18
CA GLN A 649 3.25 18.51 -2.70
C GLN A 649 3.28 18.62 -1.19
N GLY A 650 3.64 17.56 -0.49
CA GLY A 650 3.84 17.62 0.94
C GLY A 650 4.64 16.45 1.47
N TYR A 651 4.91 16.47 2.76
CA TYR A 651 5.37 15.28 3.47
C TYR A 651 4.75 15.20 4.85
N ILE A 652 4.60 13.96 5.34
CA ILE A 652 4.16 13.66 6.69
C ILE A 652 5.28 12.88 7.37
N ASP A 653 5.72 13.36 8.53
CA ASP A 653 6.72 12.72 9.37
C ASP A 653 6.04 11.98 10.51
N PHE A 654 6.21 10.67 10.57
CA PHE A 654 5.86 9.85 11.72
C PHE A 654 7.12 9.57 12.53
N ILE A 655 7.24 10.23 13.68
CA ILE A 655 8.42 10.19 14.54
C ILE A 655 8.12 9.37 15.78
N THR A 656 8.98 8.39 16.05
CA THR A 656 8.94 7.61 17.28
C THR A 656 10.19 7.87 18.11
N ASN A 657 9.98 8.25 19.36
CA ASN A 657 11.03 8.47 20.36
C ASN A 657 10.87 7.43 21.46
N ILE A 658 11.95 6.73 21.82
CA ILE A 658 11.94 5.63 22.78
C ILE A 658 13.10 5.82 23.78
N HIS A 659 12.81 5.75 25.08
CA HIS A 659 13.82 5.59 26.14
C HIS A 659 13.67 4.21 26.79
N ILE A 660 14.54 3.27 26.46
CA ILE A 660 14.38 1.84 26.83
C ILE A 660 14.35 1.63 28.36
N ASN A 661 15.03 2.50 29.12
CA ASN A 661 15.16 2.38 30.57
C ASN A 661 13.82 2.29 31.32
N HIS A 662 12.72 2.86 30.79
CA HIS A 662 11.44 2.99 31.49
C HIS A 662 10.26 2.51 30.62
N LEU A 663 10.45 1.49 29.79
CA LEU A 663 9.38 0.97 28.93
C LEU A 663 8.20 0.43 29.75
N PRO A 664 6.95 0.59 29.27
CA PRO A 664 6.53 1.28 28.04
C PRO A 664 6.18 2.77 28.24
N ASP A 665 6.29 3.32 29.45
CA ASP A 665 5.91 4.72 29.78
C ASP A 665 6.93 5.77 29.25
N SER A 666 7.72 5.37 28.26
CA SER A 666 8.87 6.07 27.70
C SER A 666 8.89 5.98 26.17
N ILE A 667 7.70 5.86 25.58
CA ILE A 667 7.48 5.95 24.14
C ILE A 667 6.67 7.22 23.89
N CYS A 668 7.15 8.04 22.98
CA CYS A 668 6.45 9.21 22.47
C CYS A 668 6.35 9.11 20.96
N LEU A 669 5.13 9.22 20.46
CA LEU A 669 4.82 9.18 19.04
C LEU A 669 4.34 10.57 18.61
N SER A 670 4.74 11.00 17.42
CA SER A 670 4.25 12.26 16.84
C SER A 670 4.09 12.13 15.34
N MET A 671 3.03 12.72 14.81
CA MET A 671 2.73 12.76 13.38
C MET A 671 2.63 14.22 12.97
N ASN A 672 3.51 14.68 12.08
CA ASN A 672 3.60 16.09 11.72
C ASN A 672 3.55 16.29 10.21
N GLN A 673 2.74 17.25 9.79
CA GLN A 673 2.76 17.77 8.44
C GLN A 673 3.98 18.68 8.24
N GLY A 674 4.67 18.49 7.12
CA GLY A 674 5.84 19.27 6.74
C GLY A 674 5.55 20.76 6.52
N VAL A 675 6.52 21.60 6.87
CA VAL A 675 6.48 23.07 6.80
C VAL A 675 6.21 23.62 5.39
N ASN A 676 6.51 22.83 4.35
CA ASN A 676 6.45 23.24 2.94
C ASN A 676 5.46 22.38 2.16
N THR A 677 4.19 22.38 2.60
CA THR A 677 3.12 21.74 1.83
C THR A 677 2.55 22.76 0.84
N PHE A 678 2.68 22.49 -0.45
CA PHE A 678 2.28 23.38 -1.54
C PHE A 678 1.02 22.86 -2.22
N ILE A 679 0.12 23.78 -2.59
CA ILE A 679 -1.00 23.53 -3.48
C ILE A 679 -0.89 24.49 -4.65
N VAL A 680 -0.84 23.95 -5.86
CA VAL A 680 -0.84 24.71 -7.11
C VAL A 680 -2.14 24.42 -7.82
N GLN A 681 -2.84 25.43 -8.32
CA GLN A 681 -4.04 25.26 -9.12
C GLN A 681 -3.87 26.01 -10.42
N TRP A 682 -4.34 25.43 -11.52
CA TRP A 682 -4.32 26.07 -12.82
C TRP A 682 -5.62 25.92 -13.56
N TYR A 683 -5.87 26.90 -14.41
CA TYR A 683 -6.98 26.92 -15.33
C TYR A 683 -6.51 27.57 -16.64
N THR A 684 -6.70 26.85 -17.74
CA THR A 684 -6.40 27.29 -19.08
C THR A 684 -7.64 27.12 -19.95
N MET A 685 -7.99 28.14 -20.72
CA MET A 685 -9.07 28.06 -21.70
C MET A 685 -8.60 28.64 -23.02
N ASN A 686 -8.64 27.83 -24.07
CA ASN A 686 -8.37 28.26 -25.44
C ASN A 686 -9.67 28.22 -26.22
N ASN A 687 -10.07 29.36 -26.78
CA ASN A 687 -11.23 29.47 -27.65
C ASN A 687 -10.77 29.91 -29.04
N THR A 688 -10.95 29.05 -30.04
CA THR A 688 -10.69 29.38 -31.45
C THR A 688 -11.98 29.88 -32.09
N THR A 689 -12.46 31.04 -31.64
CA THR A 689 -13.59 31.73 -32.28
C THR A 689 -13.17 32.40 -33.59
N THR A 690 -12.88 31.60 -34.63
CA THR A 690 -12.82 32.11 -36.00
C THR A 690 -13.57 31.19 -36.96
N THR A 691 -14.89 31.14 -36.79
CA THR A 691 -15.81 30.93 -37.92
C THR A 691 -15.83 32.20 -38.76
N GLN A 692 -14.78 32.46 -39.54
CA GLN A 692 -14.91 33.38 -40.67
C GLN A 692 -15.71 32.67 -41.77
N TYR A 693 -17.04 32.75 -41.64
CA TYR A 693 -17.90 32.77 -42.82
C TYR A 693 -17.44 33.96 -43.65
N SER A 694 -16.80 33.66 -44.78
CA SER A 694 -16.55 34.60 -45.87
C SER A 694 -17.89 35.08 -46.45
N SER A 695 -18.54 35.99 -45.74
CA SER A 695 -19.55 36.86 -46.33
C SER A 695 -18.81 38.03 -46.97
N SER A 696 -18.74 37.96 -48.29
CA SER A 696 -18.35 39.03 -49.18
C SER A 696 -19.27 40.24 -48.99
N THR A 697 -18.88 41.17 -48.12
CA THR A 697 -19.31 42.55 -48.23
C THR A 697 -18.07 43.43 -48.28
N THR A 698 -17.62 43.63 -49.51
CA THR A 698 -16.76 44.74 -49.92
C THR A 698 -17.35 46.06 -49.40
N ILE A 699 -16.76 46.60 -48.33
CA ILE A 699 -16.80 48.03 -48.10
C ILE A 699 -15.50 48.56 -48.71
N GLN A 700 -15.65 49.19 -49.87
CA GLN A 700 -14.59 49.89 -50.58
C GLN A 700 -14.01 50.98 -49.68
N ASN A 701 -12.73 50.88 -49.36
CA ASN A 701 -11.94 52.03 -48.93
C ASN A 701 -11.61 52.88 -50.16
N PRO A 702 -11.77 54.21 -50.15
CA PRO A 702 -10.99 55.05 -51.02
C PRO A 702 -9.62 55.30 -50.38
N SER A 703 -8.59 54.92 -51.14
CA SER A 703 -7.24 55.47 -51.19
C SER A 703 -6.28 55.27 -50.01
N SER A 704 -5.27 54.46 -50.34
CA SER A 704 -3.83 54.50 -49.97
C SER A 704 -3.32 53.40 -49.02
N PRO A 705 -2.12 52.85 -49.32
CA PRO A 705 -1.74 51.49 -48.94
C PRO A 705 -0.99 51.45 -47.61
N PRO A 706 -1.09 50.33 -46.89
CA PRO A 706 0.13 49.80 -46.32
C PRO A 706 0.28 48.30 -46.59
N SER A 707 1.47 47.98 -47.08
CA SER A 707 2.14 46.71 -46.82
C SER A 707 2.14 46.41 -45.32
N SER A 708 1.33 45.45 -44.89
CA SER A 708 1.52 44.76 -43.63
C SER A 708 1.08 43.32 -43.79
N SER A 709 2.05 42.43 -43.58
CA SER A 709 1.92 41.00 -43.33
C SER A 709 0.59 40.58 -42.68
N PRO A 710 0.00 39.44 -43.05
CA PRO A 710 -1.23 38.96 -42.44
C PRO A 710 -0.97 38.72 -40.95
N SER A 711 -1.65 39.49 -40.11
CA SER A 711 -1.72 39.26 -38.67
C SER A 711 -2.29 37.88 -38.40
N SER A 712 -1.52 37.05 -37.70
CA SER A 712 -1.93 35.75 -37.16
C SER A 712 -3.27 35.84 -36.43
N PRO A 713 -4.18 34.84 -36.58
CA PRO A 713 -5.43 34.83 -35.84
C PRO A 713 -5.14 34.79 -34.33
N SER A 714 -5.65 35.77 -33.60
CA SER A 714 -5.49 35.85 -32.15
C SER A 714 -6.37 34.80 -31.46
N SER A 715 -5.82 33.61 -31.18
CA SER A 715 -6.44 32.70 -30.21
C SER A 715 -6.37 33.34 -28.83
N SER A 716 -7.52 33.67 -28.23
CA SER A 716 -7.56 34.13 -26.85
C SER A 716 -7.32 32.93 -25.93
N THR A 717 -6.07 32.76 -25.50
CA THR A 717 -5.66 31.75 -24.51
C THR A 717 -5.66 32.40 -23.13
N TYR A 718 -6.63 32.05 -22.29
CA TYR A 718 -6.70 32.50 -20.90
C TYR A 718 -5.95 31.52 -20.00
N HIS A 719 -4.97 31.98 -19.24
CA HIS A 719 -4.23 31.17 -18.27
C HIS A 719 -4.30 31.80 -16.88
N TYR A 720 -4.66 30.99 -15.89
CA TYR A 720 -4.71 31.35 -14.47
C TYR A 720 -3.93 30.30 -13.68
N ILE A 721 -3.04 30.74 -12.80
CA ILE A 721 -2.26 29.89 -11.89
C ILE A 721 -2.30 30.52 -10.50
N SER A 722 -2.63 29.74 -9.48
CA SER A 722 -2.61 30.16 -8.07
C SER A 722 -1.83 29.17 -7.22
N ASN A 723 -0.95 29.70 -6.36
CA ASN A 723 -0.10 28.91 -5.47
C ASN A 723 -0.44 29.23 -4.01
N TYR A 724 -0.72 28.19 -3.24
CA TYR A 724 -1.00 28.27 -1.82
C TYR A 724 0.01 27.44 -1.03
N THR A 725 0.35 27.91 0.16
CA THR A 725 1.15 27.15 1.13
C THR A 725 0.28 26.83 2.34
N LEU A 726 0.23 25.56 2.72
CA LEU A 726 -0.43 25.16 3.96
C LEU A 726 0.54 25.34 5.13
N GLN A 727 0.02 25.81 6.26
CA GLN A 727 0.79 25.89 7.50
C GLN A 727 1.06 24.47 8.05
N PRO A 728 2.23 24.22 8.65
CA PRO A 728 2.51 22.93 9.30
C PRO A 728 1.57 22.70 10.49
N VAL A 729 1.12 21.45 10.63
CA VAL A 729 0.23 21.00 11.71
C VAL A 729 0.79 19.72 12.32
N SER A 730 0.64 19.56 13.64
CA SER A 730 0.89 18.30 14.34
C SER A 730 -0.45 17.63 14.62
N TYR A 731 -0.58 16.37 14.22
CA TYR A 731 -1.81 15.60 14.39
C TYR A 731 -1.88 15.01 15.80
N PHE A 732 -3.02 15.17 16.45
CA PHE A 732 -3.24 14.63 17.78
C PHE A 732 -3.34 13.11 17.71
N LEU A 733 -2.49 12.41 18.48
CA LEU A 733 -2.45 10.96 18.56
C LEU A 733 -3.10 10.42 19.84
N GLY A 734 -3.88 11.23 20.56
CA GLY A 734 -4.52 10.82 21.82
C GLY A 734 -3.87 11.42 23.08
N TYR A 735 -4.67 11.45 24.14
CA TYR A 735 -4.35 12.15 25.38
C TYR A 735 -3.19 11.48 26.13
N ASP A 736 -3.20 10.14 26.23
CA ASP A 736 -2.16 9.40 26.93
C ASP A 736 -0.80 9.54 26.26
N ASN A 737 -0.72 9.45 24.92
CA ASN A 737 0.52 9.70 24.19
C ASN A 737 1.02 11.14 24.39
N SER A 738 0.12 12.13 24.38
CA SER A 738 0.47 13.53 24.61
C SER A 738 1.07 13.76 26.00
N LEU A 739 0.50 13.12 27.04
CA LEU A 739 1.07 13.15 28.39
C LEU A 739 2.46 12.51 28.46
N GLN A 740 2.68 11.39 27.77
CA GLN A 740 3.99 10.74 27.74
C GLN A 740 5.03 11.57 27.00
N CYS A 741 4.68 12.13 25.83
CA CYS A 741 5.55 13.05 25.10
C CYS A 741 5.99 14.26 25.95
N ASN A 742 5.06 14.83 26.74
CA ASN A 742 5.36 15.93 27.64
C ASN A 742 6.31 15.50 28.78
N LYS A 743 6.10 14.33 29.38
CA LYS A 743 6.98 13.79 30.42
C LYS A 743 8.40 13.53 29.91
N MET A 744 8.50 13.01 28.69
CA MET A 744 9.79 12.74 28.04
C MET A 744 10.50 14.00 27.55
N LYS A 745 9.81 15.14 27.45
CA LYS A 745 10.28 16.34 26.74
C LYS A 745 10.81 15.99 25.34
N ALA A 746 10.10 15.08 24.67
CA ALA A 746 10.57 14.48 23.44
C ALA A 746 10.54 15.50 22.29
N LYS A 747 11.56 15.48 21.42
CA LYS A 747 11.56 16.29 20.20
C LYS A 747 10.59 15.69 19.19
N THR A 748 9.47 16.38 18.99
CA THR A 748 8.43 15.98 18.03
C THR A 748 8.77 16.36 16.59
N ILE A 749 9.86 17.10 16.34
CA ILE A 749 10.33 17.48 14.99
C ILE A 749 11.71 16.86 14.76
N TRP A 750 11.90 16.17 13.62
CA TRP A 750 13.12 15.44 13.29
C TRP A 750 14.36 16.32 13.24
#